data_AF-A0A842QC46-F1
#
_entry.id   AF-A0A842QC46-F1
#
_cell.length_a   1.000
_cell.length_b   1.000
_cell.length_c   1.000
_cell.angle_alpha   90.00
_cell.angle_beta   90.00
_cell.angle_gamma   90.00
#
_symmetry.space_group_name_H-M   'P 1'
#
loop_
_entity.id
_entity.type
_entity.pdbx_description
1 polymer ?
#
loop_
_entity_poly.entity_id
_entity_poly.type
_entity_poly.pdbx_seq_one_letter_code
_entity_poly.pdbx_strand_id
1 'polypeptide(L)'
;MRRRNKAILALGIILIITIPTVLFIMNILTPREPEPFSLDDAPQEILDIQSSLQQKLESGTFSWSDIPDYNTFCQYVADNSPAVQDAIEGKDLTAVFEVGDEGYIIYEMGGGDLDIDSSQSSPSEPDVRIMLSFDLLVSLIKLERTAVGAFQGGDLDFEGPLGEALNINDINSIFNATLMGESIDDTDEIVEFQMSANRSSLYTPGLTLFPCVEINMRNGSPLMGRGYLFVVDHNGEIVAELENTHHSVHKFINSTTVLMGGQGGNLELWNYKTGATELLPIPGGHHAFDYNPHTDTFMVLENDYSDEMWDGKRVLYDILSEYNRDGELVWQWDGRVQYPFNATIHSSLGINETFRAGADWMHCNSFVWDKTENDIYLNVRNQDTILKIDQPTKNIEWSAGRWGEFSVLAENGTEVDSLWAHPHGLELVGPGRFILYDNDLYNPSRPSTMHLENATGYSGFVEFEIDEQNEIMQEVWSWRAENETYYFPASGGDADRLPDGNTLGLFGDRALLLAEESPAILTEVTKSGEIAWELTIPGGNNTYYWVHRAERFYESPKIEIASESLDAGSGTILANLSVWNGFKQDAKSNGMLTIYADDSQVHEESFEFKRNWQATHLTIDIVVTPFNRLEIVVENEDGTRVSYLLLGEEGGANEPNWLLPLLLLTPVVVAIPILYWWNEKRKTA
;
A
#
# COMPACT_ATOMS: atom_id res chain seq x y z
N MET A 1 -0.92 -46.11 -6.81
CA MET A 1 0.20 -45.38 -6.19
C MET A 1 1.13 -44.67 -7.17
N ARG A 2 1.59 -45.26 -8.30
CA ARG A 2 2.57 -44.62 -9.20
C ARG A 2 2.09 -43.46 -10.11
N ARG A 3 0.78 -43.30 -10.38
CA ARG A 3 0.25 -42.18 -11.19
C ARG A 3 -0.07 -40.92 -10.37
N ARG A 4 -0.51 -41.10 -9.13
CA ARG A 4 -0.89 -40.01 -8.21
C ARG A 4 0.32 -39.22 -7.71
N ASN A 5 1.45 -39.90 -7.51
CA ASN A 5 2.71 -39.23 -7.14
C ASN A 5 3.35 -38.48 -8.32
N LYS A 6 3.04 -38.83 -9.58
CA LYS A 6 3.50 -38.07 -10.75
C LYS A 6 2.66 -36.82 -11.01
N ALA A 7 1.37 -36.85 -10.70
CA ALA A 7 0.49 -35.69 -10.77
C ALA A 7 0.78 -34.69 -9.64
N ILE A 8 1.08 -35.16 -8.43
CA ILE A 8 1.48 -34.29 -7.30
C ILE A 8 2.89 -33.71 -7.51
N LEU A 9 3.82 -34.48 -8.11
CA LEU A 9 5.14 -33.95 -8.48
C LEU A 9 5.04 -32.98 -9.66
N ALA A 10 4.13 -33.20 -10.62
CA ALA A 10 3.87 -32.26 -11.72
C ALA A 10 3.16 -30.99 -11.23
N LEU A 11 2.20 -31.08 -10.30
CA LEU A 11 1.60 -29.91 -9.64
C LEU A 11 2.62 -29.16 -8.78
N GLY A 12 3.50 -29.88 -8.06
CA GLY A 12 4.59 -29.26 -7.29
C GLY A 12 5.61 -28.55 -8.19
N ILE A 13 5.93 -29.12 -9.36
CA ILE A 13 6.80 -28.46 -10.36
C ILE A 13 6.08 -27.27 -11.01
N ILE A 14 4.76 -27.33 -11.24
CA ILE A 14 4.00 -26.22 -11.80
C ILE A 14 3.85 -25.08 -10.78
N LEU A 15 3.57 -25.37 -9.50
CA LEU A 15 3.50 -24.38 -8.42
C LEU A 15 4.85 -23.71 -8.10
N ILE A 16 5.95 -24.47 -8.20
CA ILE A 16 7.33 -23.93 -8.10
C ILE A 16 7.69 -23.07 -9.31
N ILE A 17 7.04 -23.27 -10.47
CA ILE A 17 7.26 -22.46 -11.66
C ILE A 17 6.34 -21.23 -11.65
N THR A 18 5.08 -21.32 -11.25
CA THR A 18 4.08 -20.23 -11.45
C THR A 18 4.19 -19.06 -10.48
N ILE A 19 4.51 -19.27 -9.20
CA ILE A 19 4.68 -18.16 -8.24
C ILE A 19 5.95 -17.34 -8.57
N PRO A 20 7.11 -17.97 -8.84
CA PRO A 20 8.24 -17.26 -9.42
C PRO A 20 7.91 -16.69 -10.78
N THR A 21 7.08 -17.31 -11.63
CA THR A 21 6.74 -16.74 -12.94
C THR A 21 5.86 -15.49 -12.84
N VAL A 22 5.00 -15.35 -11.84
CA VAL A 22 4.20 -14.12 -11.62
C VAL A 22 5.04 -13.02 -10.98
N LEU A 23 5.88 -13.35 -9.98
CA LEU A 23 6.87 -12.40 -9.44
C LEU A 23 7.94 -12.05 -10.47
N PHE A 24 8.32 -13.00 -11.32
CA PHE A 24 9.20 -12.81 -12.47
C PHE A 24 8.53 -11.90 -13.46
N ILE A 25 7.29 -12.16 -13.92
CA ILE A 25 6.48 -11.27 -14.78
C ILE A 25 6.33 -9.88 -14.16
N MET A 26 6.09 -9.74 -12.86
CA MET A 26 6.10 -8.44 -12.19
C MET A 26 7.49 -7.82 -12.23
N ASN A 27 8.58 -8.55 -11.98
CA ASN A 27 9.96 -8.07 -12.12
C ASN A 27 10.38 -7.81 -13.58
N ILE A 28 9.74 -8.44 -14.59
CA ILE A 28 9.86 -8.12 -16.02
C ILE A 28 9.17 -6.79 -16.31
N LEU A 29 8.03 -6.55 -15.66
CA LEU A 29 7.18 -5.37 -15.85
C LEU A 29 7.60 -4.18 -14.96
N THR A 30 8.38 -4.44 -13.92
CA THR A 30 8.94 -3.48 -12.95
C THR A 30 10.34 -3.94 -12.54
N PRO A 31 11.35 -3.96 -13.44
CA PRO A 31 12.71 -4.26 -13.02
C PRO A 31 13.14 -3.20 -12.01
N ARG A 32 13.82 -3.63 -10.95
CA ARG A 32 14.48 -2.69 -10.03
C ARG A 32 15.50 -1.89 -10.85
N GLU A 33 15.29 -0.59 -10.96
CA GLU A 33 16.16 0.25 -11.78
C GLU A 33 17.54 0.32 -11.14
N PRO A 34 18.61 -0.11 -11.85
CA PRO A 34 19.91 -0.21 -11.22
C PRO A 34 20.53 1.17 -11.03
N GLU A 35 20.95 1.45 -9.81
CA GLU A 35 21.76 2.62 -9.48
C GLU A 35 23.08 2.60 -10.24
N PRO A 36 23.59 3.76 -10.70
CA PRO A 36 24.91 3.82 -11.32
C PRO A 36 25.99 3.34 -10.36
N PHE A 37 26.94 2.55 -10.87
CA PHE A 37 28.11 2.15 -10.12
C PHE A 37 29.04 3.36 -9.91
N SER A 38 29.55 3.56 -8.68
CA SER A 38 30.47 4.67 -8.41
C SER A 38 31.79 4.49 -9.16
N LEU A 39 32.19 5.51 -9.91
CA LEU A 39 33.47 5.59 -10.62
C LEU A 39 34.55 6.37 -9.86
N ASP A 40 34.36 6.66 -8.57
CA ASP A 40 35.30 7.46 -7.76
C ASP A 40 36.72 6.88 -7.75
N ASP A 41 36.83 5.55 -7.79
CA ASP A 41 38.09 4.81 -7.80
C ASP A 41 38.54 4.39 -9.22
N ALA A 42 37.85 4.84 -10.28
CA ALA A 42 38.14 4.43 -11.64
C ALA A 42 39.47 4.97 -12.17
N PRO A 43 40.25 4.16 -12.95
CA PRO A 43 41.42 4.66 -13.64
C PRO A 43 41.07 5.80 -14.59
N GLN A 44 41.97 6.78 -14.74
CA GLN A 44 41.76 7.92 -15.64
C GLN A 44 41.41 7.51 -17.07
N GLU A 45 41.95 6.39 -17.54
CA GLU A 45 41.64 5.83 -18.87
C GLU A 45 40.14 5.52 -19.03
N ILE A 46 39.48 4.99 -18.00
CA ILE A 46 38.04 4.69 -18.01
C ILE A 46 37.22 5.98 -17.97
N LEU A 47 37.64 6.97 -17.17
CA LEU A 47 36.99 8.28 -17.10
C LEU A 47 37.11 9.05 -18.43
N ASP A 48 38.25 8.92 -19.11
CA ASP A 48 38.48 9.52 -20.44
C ASP A 48 37.60 8.83 -21.50
N ILE A 49 37.47 7.50 -21.44
CA ILE A 49 36.54 6.74 -22.30
C ILE A 49 35.10 7.20 -22.05
N GLN A 50 34.63 7.21 -20.81
CA GLN A 50 33.28 7.67 -20.44
C GLN A 50 32.99 9.05 -21.02
N SER A 51 33.87 10.02 -20.75
CA SER A 51 33.73 11.41 -21.23
C SER A 51 33.66 11.48 -22.76
N SER A 52 34.48 10.68 -23.45
CA SER A 52 34.48 10.65 -24.92
C SER A 52 33.19 10.04 -25.48
N LEU A 53 32.69 8.97 -24.87
CA LEU A 53 31.46 8.30 -25.27
C LEU A 53 30.24 9.20 -25.05
N GLN A 54 30.11 9.81 -23.86
CA GLN A 54 29.05 10.79 -23.55
C GLN A 54 29.01 11.92 -24.58
N GLN A 55 30.16 12.55 -24.88
CA GLN A 55 30.24 13.62 -25.87
C GLN A 55 29.76 13.18 -27.26
N LYS A 56 30.11 11.96 -27.69
CA LYS A 56 29.70 11.41 -29.00
C LYS A 56 28.20 11.09 -29.02
N LEU A 57 27.65 10.59 -27.92
CA LEU A 57 26.21 10.30 -27.77
C LEU A 57 25.38 11.60 -27.77
N GLU A 58 25.83 12.64 -27.06
CA GLU A 58 25.17 13.96 -27.03
C GLU A 58 25.20 14.66 -28.38
N SER A 59 26.35 14.62 -29.07
CA SER A 59 26.53 15.28 -30.37
C SER A 59 25.97 14.47 -31.55
N GLY A 60 25.46 13.27 -31.30
CA GLY A 60 24.92 12.36 -32.33
C GLY A 60 25.98 11.83 -33.29
N THR A 61 27.25 11.75 -32.85
CA THR A 61 28.36 11.22 -33.65
C THR A 61 28.80 9.81 -33.24
N PHE A 62 28.14 9.20 -32.26
CA PHE A 62 28.40 7.82 -31.85
C PHE A 62 28.09 6.84 -33.00
N SER A 63 28.99 5.89 -33.23
CA SER A 63 28.99 4.97 -34.37
C SER A 63 29.45 3.58 -33.96
N TRP A 64 29.29 2.57 -34.83
CA TRP A 64 29.79 1.22 -34.56
C TRP A 64 31.30 1.18 -34.23
N SER A 65 32.09 2.14 -34.75
CA SER A 65 33.53 2.22 -34.44
C SER A 65 33.84 2.58 -32.98
N ASP A 66 32.85 3.03 -32.22
CA ASP A 66 32.96 3.39 -30.81
C ASP A 66 32.56 2.25 -29.86
N ILE A 67 32.00 1.15 -30.40
CA ILE A 67 31.60 -0.04 -29.62
C ILE A 67 32.77 -0.67 -28.85
N PRO A 68 34.00 -0.77 -29.38
CA PRO A 68 35.13 -1.28 -28.59
C PRO A 68 35.43 -0.45 -27.34
N ASP A 69 35.30 0.87 -27.42
CA ASP A 69 35.48 1.76 -26.26
C ASP A 69 34.33 1.59 -25.26
N TYR A 70 33.09 1.48 -25.75
CA TYR A 70 31.91 1.17 -24.94
C TYR A 70 32.05 -0.19 -24.23
N ASN A 71 32.47 -1.25 -24.93
CA ASN A 71 32.72 -2.56 -24.35
C ASN A 71 33.82 -2.51 -23.30
N THR A 72 34.89 -1.74 -23.53
CA THR A 72 35.97 -1.54 -22.54
C THR A 72 35.43 -0.88 -21.26
N PHE A 73 34.54 0.09 -21.40
CA PHE A 73 33.85 0.71 -20.26
C PHE A 73 32.94 -0.29 -19.53
N CYS A 74 32.08 -1.01 -20.26
CA CYS A 74 31.21 -2.05 -19.69
C CYS A 74 32.01 -3.13 -18.96
N GLN A 75 33.14 -3.57 -19.52
CA GLN A 75 34.02 -4.55 -18.90
C GLN A 75 34.56 -4.05 -17.56
N TYR A 76 34.99 -2.79 -17.49
CA TYR A 76 35.42 -2.20 -16.23
C TYR A 76 34.30 -2.20 -15.19
N VAL A 77 33.08 -1.81 -15.57
CA VAL A 77 31.92 -1.83 -14.66
C VAL A 77 31.60 -3.26 -14.23
N ALA A 78 31.66 -4.24 -15.14
CA ALA A 78 31.42 -5.65 -14.84
C ALA A 78 32.40 -6.20 -13.80
N ASP A 79 33.68 -5.88 -13.95
CA ASP A 79 34.75 -6.36 -13.06
C ASP A 79 34.68 -5.77 -11.65
N ASN A 80 34.02 -4.62 -11.46
CA ASN A 80 34.08 -3.84 -10.22
C ASN A 80 32.73 -3.63 -9.53
N SER A 81 31.60 -3.78 -10.24
CA SER A 81 30.27 -3.57 -9.68
C SER A 81 29.79 -4.82 -8.93
N PRO A 82 29.53 -4.74 -7.60
CA PRO A 82 28.95 -5.87 -6.85
C PRO A 82 27.61 -6.33 -7.43
N ALA A 83 26.79 -5.40 -7.93
CA ALA A 83 25.50 -5.71 -8.53
C ALA A 83 25.64 -6.52 -9.82
N VAL A 84 26.66 -6.24 -10.64
CA VAL A 84 26.95 -7.06 -11.84
C VAL A 84 27.50 -8.42 -11.43
N GLN A 85 28.37 -8.48 -10.43
CA GLN A 85 28.93 -9.72 -9.89
C GLN A 85 27.83 -10.66 -9.36
N ASP A 86 26.87 -10.13 -8.61
CA ASP A 86 25.70 -10.88 -8.13
C ASP A 86 24.84 -11.39 -9.31
N ALA A 87 24.68 -10.58 -10.37
CA ALA A 87 23.89 -10.94 -11.55
C ALA A 87 24.51 -12.05 -12.41
N ILE A 88 25.84 -12.21 -12.37
CA ILE A 88 26.56 -13.24 -13.13
C ILE A 88 26.94 -14.47 -12.27
N GLU A 89 26.68 -14.45 -10.96
CA GLU A 89 27.03 -15.56 -10.07
C GLU A 89 26.36 -16.87 -10.49
N GLY A 90 27.17 -17.91 -10.69
CA GLY A 90 26.68 -19.24 -11.05
C GLY A 90 26.16 -19.38 -12.49
N LYS A 91 26.36 -18.36 -13.34
CA LYS A 91 26.01 -18.39 -14.76
C LYS A 91 27.13 -18.99 -15.60
N ASP A 92 26.74 -19.73 -16.63
CA ASP A 92 27.62 -20.31 -17.66
C ASP A 92 26.84 -20.26 -18.98
N LEU A 93 26.89 -19.12 -19.67
CA LEU A 93 26.09 -18.86 -20.88
C LEU A 93 26.75 -17.82 -21.80
N THR A 94 26.40 -17.89 -23.08
CA THR A 94 26.80 -16.91 -24.11
C THR A 94 25.59 -16.13 -24.60
N ALA A 95 25.65 -14.80 -24.50
CA ALA A 95 24.63 -13.90 -25.03
C ALA A 95 25.18 -13.04 -26.17
N VAL A 96 24.34 -12.78 -27.17
CA VAL A 96 24.71 -12.02 -28.37
C VAL A 96 23.68 -10.96 -28.68
N PHE A 97 24.12 -9.71 -28.83
CA PHE A 97 23.33 -8.63 -29.41
C PHE A 97 23.61 -8.56 -30.90
N GLU A 98 22.62 -8.84 -31.72
CA GLU A 98 22.64 -8.68 -33.17
C GLU A 98 22.12 -7.28 -33.52
N VAL A 99 23.04 -6.40 -33.91
CA VAL A 99 22.76 -4.97 -34.07
C VAL A 99 22.63 -4.66 -35.56
N GLY A 100 21.45 -4.93 -36.11
CA GLY A 100 21.14 -4.76 -37.53
C GLY A 100 22.22 -5.32 -38.46
N ASP A 101 22.66 -4.50 -39.42
CA ASP A 101 23.74 -4.86 -40.36
C ASP A 101 25.14 -4.45 -39.85
N GLU A 102 25.27 -3.91 -38.63
CA GLU A 102 26.53 -3.34 -38.12
C GLU A 102 27.47 -4.39 -37.53
N GLY A 103 26.94 -5.34 -36.76
CA GLY A 103 27.72 -6.41 -36.15
C GLY A 103 27.07 -7.02 -34.91
N TYR A 104 27.91 -7.67 -34.09
CA TYR A 104 27.50 -8.42 -32.91
C TYR A 104 28.26 -7.94 -31.67
N ILE A 105 27.57 -7.77 -30.54
CA ILE A 105 28.19 -7.63 -29.20
C ILE A 105 27.99 -8.96 -28.48
N ILE A 106 29.04 -9.49 -27.85
CA ILE A 106 29.09 -10.86 -27.33
C ILE A 106 29.44 -10.79 -25.84
N TYR A 107 28.60 -11.42 -25.01
CA TYR A 107 28.81 -11.57 -23.57
C TYR A 107 29.06 -13.05 -23.29
N GLU A 108 30.24 -13.39 -22.79
CA GLU A 108 30.58 -14.74 -22.32
C GLU A 108 30.61 -14.73 -20.78
N MET A 109 29.61 -15.35 -20.15
CA MET A 109 29.51 -15.46 -18.70
C MET A 109 29.96 -16.85 -18.27
N GLY A 110 30.90 -16.94 -17.34
CA GLY A 110 31.38 -18.22 -16.84
C GLY A 110 32.33 -18.10 -15.67
N GLY A 111 32.19 -19.00 -14.68
CA GLY A 111 33.13 -19.06 -13.55
C GLY A 111 33.07 -17.87 -12.58
N GLY A 112 32.03 -17.03 -12.67
CA GLY A 112 31.91 -15.78 -11.91
C GLY A 112 32.45 -14.55 -12.65
N ASP A 113 32.91 -14.71 -13.89
CA ASP A 113 33.41 -13.62 -14.73
C ASP A 113 32.46 -13.37 -15.92
N LEU A 114 32.45 -12.14 -16.43
CA LEU A 114 31.76 -11.72 -17.66
C LEU A 114 32.79 -11.12 -18.60
N ASP A 115 32.96 -11.69 -19.79
CA ASP A 115 33.82 -11.15 -20.86
C ASP A 115 32.96 -10.53 -21.96
N ILE A 116 33.30 -9.30 -22.36
CA ILE A 116 32.52 -8.49 -23.31
C ILE A 116 33.36 -8.19 -24.56
N ASP A 117 32.91 -8.67 -25.73
CA ASP A 117 33.58 -8.43 -27.01
C ASP A 117 32.60 -7.98 -28.10
N SER A 118 33.11 -7.55 -29.26
CA SER A 118 32.32 -7.25 -30.45
C SER A 118 32.93 -7.88 -31.69
N SER A 119 32.08 -8.32 -32.61
CA SER A 119 32.49 -9.07 -33.80
C SER A 119 31.67 -8.69 -35.03
N GLN A 120 32.25 -8.92 -36.20
CA GLN A 120 31.58 -8.80 -37.50
C GLN A 120 30.94 -10.12 -37.96
N SER A 121 31.14 -11.20 -37.22
CA SER A 121 30.59 -12.52 -37.53
C SER A 121 29.83 -13.09 -36.34
N SER A 122 28.65 -13.65 -36.62
CA SER A 122 27.79 -14.27 -35.61
C SER A 122 28.50 -15.46 -34.95
N PRO A 123 28.56 -15.53 -33.60
CA PRO A 123 28.95 -16.74 -32.89
C PRO A 123 28.01 -17.91 -33.22
N SER A 124 28.52 -19.14 -33.17
CA SER A 124 27.70 -20.33 -33.39
C SER A 124 26.82 -20.61 -32.17
N GLU A 125 25.50 -20.55 -32.35
CA GLU A 125 24.44 -20.94 -31.39
C GLU A 125 24.62 -20.32 -29.97
N PRO A 126 24.36 -19.02 -29.79
CA PRO A 126 24.32 -18.42 -28.46
C PRO A 126 23.12 -18.92 -27.64
N ASP A 127 23.23 -18.90 -26.32
CA ASP A 127 22.13 -19.24 -25.41
C ASP A 127 21.02 -18.18 -25.43
N VAL A 128 21.40 -16.91 -25.62
CA VAL A 128 20.50 -15.77 -25.79
C VAL A 128 20.94 -14.91 -26.99
N ARG A 129 20.00 -14.55 -27.86
CA ARG A 129 20.21 -13.62 -28.98
C ARG A 129 19.23 -12.46 -28.86
N ILE A 130 19.71 -11.23 -28.75
CA ILE A 130 18.90 -10.00 -28.69
C ILE A 130 19.07 -9.26 -30.02
N MET A 131 17.99 -8.99 -30.73
CA MET A 131 17.98 -8.37 -32.06
C MET A 131 17.43 -6.95 -31.97
N LEU A 132 18.21 -5.97 -32.42
CA LEU A 132 17.86 -4.55 -32.37
C LEU A 132 18.53 -3.75 -33.50
N SER A 133 18.03 -2.56 -33.81
CA SER A 133 18.71 -1.62 -34.70
C SER A 133 19.83 -0.87 -33.98
N PHE A 134 20.78 -0.32 -34.74
CA PHE A 134 21.83 0.54 -34.17
C PHE A 134 21.25 1.81 -33.51
N ASP A 135 20.25 2.43 -34.14
CA ASP A 135 19.57 3.61 -33.57
C ASP A 135 18.91 3.26 -32.22
N LEU A 136 18.30 2.07 -32.12
CA LEU A 136 17.73 1.62 -30.86
C LEU A 136 18.83 1.37 -29.82
N LEU A 137 19.94 0.72 -30.18
CA LEU A 137 21.07 0.54 -29.27
C LEU A 137 21.55 1.87 -28.69
N VAL A 138 21.71 2.89 -29.55
CA VAL A 138 22.09 4.25 -29.11
C VAL A 138 21.06 4.83 -28.15
N SER A 139 19.76 4.72 -28.45
CA SER A 139 18.71 5.20 -27.54
C SER A 139 18.67 4.46 -26.20
N LEU A 140 19.00 3.16 -26.18
CA LEU A 140 19.13 2.40 -24.93
C LEU A 140 20.34 2.87 -24.11
N ILE A 141 21.49 3.10 -24.75
CA ILE A 141 22.71 3.63 -24.09
C ILE A 141 22.46 5.01 -23.49
N LYS A 142 21.74 5.87 -24.22
CA LYS A 142 21.38 7.23 -23.77
C LYS A 142 20.26 7.26 -22.73
N LEU A 143 19.73 6.11 -22.33
CA LEU A 143 18.58 6.01 -21.41
C LEU A 143 17.31 6.71 -21.93
N GLU A 144 17.21 6.94 -23.25
CA GLU A 144 16.03 7.53 -23.89
C GLU A 144 14.89 6.52 -24.08
N ARG A 145 15.22 5.22 -24.04
CA ARG A 145 14.29 4.09 -24.14
C ARG A 145 14.73 2.96 -23.21
N THR A 146 13.77 2.15 -22.78
CA THR A 146 14.04 0.89 -22.08
C THR A 146 13.98 -0.29 -23.05
N ALA A 147 14.74 -1.37 -22.80
CA ALA A 147 14.71 -2.56 -23.66
C ALA A 147 13.34 -3.27 -23.60
N VAL A 148 12.70 -3.27 -22.43
CA VAL A 148 11.34 -3.81 -22.23
C VAL A 148 10.32 -3.00 -23.05
N GLY A 149 10.38 -1.67 -23.00
CA GLY A 149 9.51 -0.81 -23.81
C GLY A 149 9.77 -0.96 -25.32
N ALA A 150 11.03 -1.19 -25.72
CA ALA A 150 11.38 -1.48 -27.11
C ALA A 150 10.85 -2.84 -27.59
N PHE A 151 10.88 -3.87 -26.73
CA PHE A 151 10.30 -5.17 -27.01
C PHE A 151 8.77 -5.10 -27.15
N GLN A 152 8.10 -4.43 -26.21
CA GLN A 152 6.64 -4.22 -26.26
C GLN A 152 6.21 -3.42 -27.49
N GLY A 153 7.04 -2.46 -27.93
CA GLY A 153 6.83 -1.67 -29.14
C GLY A 153 7.13 -2.41 -30.45
N GLY A 154 7.73 -3.60 -30.39
CA GLY A 154 8.14 -4.38 -31.56
C GLY A 154 9.43 -3.91 -32.24
N ASP A 155 10.20 -3.04 -31.61
CA ASP A 155 11.48 -2.51 -32.12
C ASP A 155 12.69 -3.36 -31.67
N LEU A 156 12.50 -4.22 -30.66
CA LEU A 156 13.47 -5.19 -30.15
C LEU A 156 12.84 -6.58 -30.16
N ASP A 157 13.60 -7.60 -30.49
CA ASP A 157 13.18 -9.00 -30.41
C ASP A 157 14.30 -9.84 -29.78
N PHE A 158 14.00 -11.04 -29.28
CA PHE A 158 15.03 -11.93 -28.74
C PHE A 158 14.70 -13.42 -28.90
N GLU A 159 15.74 -14.25 -28.99
CA GLU A 159 15.67 -15.71 -28.93
C GLU A 159 16.42 -16.21 -27.69
N GLY A 160 15.90 -17.25 -27.03
CA GLY A 160 16.51 -17.85 -25.85
C GLY A 160 15.63 -17.77 -24.60
N PRO A 161 16.14 -18.16 -23.41
CA PRO A 161 15.40 -18.07 -22.17
C PRO A 161 15.14 -16.61 -21.76
N LEU A 162 13.87 -16.23 -21.60
CA LEU A 162 13.46 -14.88 -21.19
C LEU A 162 14.13 -14.41 -19.88
N GLY A 163 14.34 -15.32 -18.92
CA GLY A 163 14.99 -14.97 -17.66
C GLY A 163 16.45 -14.57 -17.80
N GLU A 164 17.15 -15.20 -18.75
CA GLU A 164 18.53 -14.81 -19.05
C GLU A 164 18.55 -13.51 -19.86
N ALA A 165 17.62 -13.32 -20.81
CA ALA A 165 17.48 -12.07 -21.56
C ALA A 165 17.24 -10.85 -20.64
N LEU A 166 16.48 -11.03 -19.55
CA LEU A 166 16.24 -9.97 -18.57
C LEU A 166 17.42 -9.74 -17.65
N ASN A 167 18.10 -10.80 -17.20
CA ASN A 167 19.35 -10.65 -16.46
C ASN A 167 20.39 -9.85 -17.27
N ILE A 168 20.47 -10.11 -18.58
CA ILE A 168 21.31 -9.36 -19.51
C ILE A 168 20.86 -7.90 -19.63
N ASN A 169 19.55 -7.63 -19.65
CA ASN A 169 19.02 -6.27 -19.62
C ASN A 169 19.44 -5.54 -18.33
N ASP A 170 19.33 -6.17 -17.16
CA ASP A 170 19.68 -5.55 -15.88
C ASP A 170 21.17 -5.18 -15.84
N ILE A 171 22.04 -6.06 -16.33
CA ILE A 171 23.47 -5.80 -16.50
C ILE A 171 23.70 -4.58 -17.41
N ASN A 172 23.02 -4.50 -18.56
CA ASN A 172 23.16 -3.37 -19.49
C ASN A 172 22.62 -2.06 -18.91
N SER A 173 21.54 -2.12 -18.13
CA SER A 173 21.01 -0.94 -17.44
C SER A 173 22.03 -0.39 -16.44
N ILE A 174 22.76 -1.24 -15.71
CA ILE A 174 23.88 -0.79 -14.84
C ILE A 174 24.95 -0.09 -15.69
N PHE A 175 25.34 -0.68 -16.83
CA PHE A 175 26.37 -0.08 -17.70
C PHE A 175 25.94 1.29 -18.22
N ASN A 176 24.71 1.40 -18.72
CA ASN A 176 24.20 2.64 -19.30
C ASN A 176 23.99 3.72 -18.24
N ALA A 177 23.41 3.38 -17.08
CA ALA A 177 23.28 4.29 -15.95
C ALA A 177 24.65 4.80 -15.48
N THR A 178 25.62 3.90 -15.34
CA THR A 178 26.98 4.26 -14.95
C THR A 178 27.67 5.13 -16.02
N LEU A 179 27.46 4.84 -17.30
CA LEU A 179 28.02 5.62 -18.40
C LEU A 179 27.46 7.03 -18.41
N MET A 180 26.14 7.18 -18.26
CA MET A 180 25.46 8.47 -18.31
C MET A 180 25.58 9.27 -17.01
N GLY A 181 25.87 8.60 -15.89
CA GLY A 181 25.97 9.24 -14.58
C GLY A 181 24.61 9.63 -13.98
N GLU A 182 23.54 9.06 -14.51
CA GLU A 182 22.15 9.32 -14.14
C GLU A 182 21.44 7.95 -14.06
N SER A 183 20.57 7.76 -13.07
CA SER A 183 19.54 6.74 -13.16
C SER A 183 18.45 7.22 -14.13
N ILE A 184 17.57 6.34 -14.57
CA ILE A 184 16.48 6.72 -15.48
C ILE A 184 15.49 7.70 -14.82
N ASP A 185 15.49 7.87 -13.49
CA ASP A 185 14.69 8.85 -12.74
C ASP A 185 15.48 9.44 -11.56
N ASP A 186 16.15 10.58 -11.77
CA ASP A 186 16.51 11.51 -10.70
C ASP A 186 15.90 12.90 -11.02
N THR A 187 14.59 12.97 -10.90
CA THR A 187 13.99 14.19 -10.37
C THR A 187 13.60 13.87 -8.93
N ASP A 188 14.39 14.38 -7.97
CA ASP A 188 14.00 14.59 -6.57
C ASP A 188 12.74 15.48 -6.47
N GLU A 189 11.62 15.06 -7.06
CA GLU A 189 10.33 15.73 -6.89
C GLU A 189 9.76 15.30 -5.55
N ILE A 190 9.84 16.21 -4.58
CA ILE A 190 9.13 16.09 -3.32
C ILE A 190 7.64 16.06 -3.65
N VAL A 191 6.93 15.00 -3.24
CA VAL A 191 5.47 14.91 -3.36
C VAL A 191 4.84 16.11 -2.66
N GLU A 192 4.22 17.01 -3.42
CA GLU A 192 3.59 18.21 -2.89
C GLU A 192 2.14 17.91 -2.49
N PHE A 193 1.76 18.26 -1.27
CA PHE A 193 0.38 18.21 -0.81
C PHE A 193 -0.25 19.59 -0.82
N GLN A 194 -1.48 19.68 -1.32
CA GLN A 194 -2.24 20.93 -1.35
C GLN A 194 -3.55 20.79 -0.58
N MET A 195 -3.80 21.73 0.32
CA MET A 195 -5.05 21.81 1.08
C MET A 195 -6.10 22.59 0.28
N SER A 196 -7.14 21.93 -0.20
CA SER A 196 -8.26 22.58 -0.90
C SER A 196 -9.42 22.92 0.05
N ALA A 197 -9.54 22.23 1.20
CA ALA A 197 -10.46 22.56 2.27
C ALA A 197 -9.87 22.25 3.66
N ASN A 198 -10.05 23.17 4.62
CA ASN A 198 -9.68 22.95 6.02
C ASN A 198 -10.60 23.73 6.95
N ARG A 199 -11.73 23.13 7.33
CA ARG A 199 -12.76 23.72 8.20
C ARG A 199 -12.74 23.03 9.56
N SER A 200 -11.76 23.37 10.39
CA SER A 200 -11.52 22.74 11.71
C SER A 200 -12.70 22.73 12.69
N SER A 201 -13.75 23.51 12.46
CA SER A 201 -14.99 23.43 13.22
C SER A 201 -15.91 22.28 12.82
N LEU A 202 -15.62 21.57 11.73
CA LEU A 202 -16.46 20.53 11.14
C LEU A 202 -15.85 19.12 11.24
N TYR A 203 -14.62 18.98 11.71
CA TYR A 203 -13.95 17.69 11.87
C TYR A 203 -13.12 17.64 13.15
N THR A 204 -12.80 16.43 13.61
CA THR A 204 -11.81 16.25 14.67
C THR A 204 -10.40 16.06 14.11
N PRO A 205 -9.42 16.92 14.44
CA PRO A 205 -8.04 16.75 14.00
C PRO A 205 -7.45 15.39 14.38
N GLY A 206 -6.71 14.80 13.45
CA GLY A 206 -6.00 13.53 13.60
C GLY A 206 -4.91 13.42 12.53
N LEU A 207 -4.31 12.23 12.43
CA LEU A 207 -3.31 11.90 11.41
C LEU A 207 -3.93 11.00 10.34
N THR A 208 -3.53 11.18 9.09
CA THR A 208 -4.03 10.39 7.96
C THR A 208 -2.89 9.57 7.38
N LEU A 209 -3.10 8.24 7.30
CA LEU A 209 -2.18 7.27 6.70
C LEU A 209 -2.67 6.89 5.31
N PHE A 210 -1.83 6.97 4.29
CA PHE A 210 -2.17 6.53 2.93
C PHE A 210 -0.93 6.18 2.10
N PRO A 211 -1.00 5.17 1.20
CA PRO A 211 0.06 4.86 0.27
C PRO A 211 -0.08 5.75 -0.95
N CYS A 212 1.03 6.21 -1.50
CA CYS A 212 1.07 7.03 -2.70
C CYS A 212 2.06 6.42 -3.66
N VAL A 213 1.66 6.19 -4.90
CA VAL A 213 2.55 5.65 -5.93
C VAL A 213 2.65 6.64 -7.07
N GLU A 214 3.87 7.01 -7.43
CA GLU A 214 4.14 7.79 -8.63
C GLU A 214 3.83 6.97 -9.87
N ILE A 215 3.20 7.61 -10.85
CA ILE A 215 3.01 7.07 -12.19
C ILE A 215 3.62 8.07 -13.18
N ASN A 216 4.77 7.71 -13.72
CA ASN A 216 5.55 8.51 -14.65
C ASN A 216 5.10 8.22 -16.09
N MET A 217 4.66 9.24 -16.80
CA MET A 217 4.20 9.15 -18.18
C MET A 217 5.36 9.35 -19.14
N ARG A 218 5.79 8.25 -19.78
CA ARG A 218 6.87 8.26 -20.78
C ARG A 218 6.33 7.83 -22.13
N ASN A 219 6.51 8.69 -23.15
CA ASN A 219 6.04 8.45 -24.52
C ASN A 219 4.54 8.05 -24.60
N GLY A 220 3.71 8.59 -23.71
CA GLY A 220 2.27 8.30 -23.63
C GLY A 220 1.92 6.98 -22.96
N SER A 221 2.87 6.32 -22.28
CA SER A 221 2.63 5.11 -21.48
C SER A 221 2.92 5.37 -20.00
N PRO A 222 2.05 4.91 -19.08
CA PRO A 222 2.30 5.01 -17.65
C PRO A 222 3.33 3.96 -17.20
N LEU A 223 4.27 4.38 -16.35
CA LEU A 223 5.24 3.52 -15.68
C LEU A 223 5.14 3.77 -14.17
N MET A 224 5.15 2.70 -13.37
CA MET A 224 5.15 2.85 -11.91
C MET A 224 6.51 3.37 -11.46
N GLY A 225 6.53 4.54 -10.83
CA GLY A 225 7.69 5.17 -10.21
C GLY A 225 7.82 4.77 -8.75
N ARG A 226 8.27 5.71 -7.91
CA ARG A 226 8.47 5.47 -6.48
C ARG A 226 7.15 5.30 -5.74
N GLY A 227 7.10 4.33 -4.85
CA GLY A 227 6.00 4.13 -3.92
C GLY A 227 6.33 4.64 -2.52
N TYR A 228 5.35 5.26 -1.86
CA TYR A 228 5.44 5.87 -0.55
C TYR A 228 4.31 5.40 0.35
N LEU A 229 4.54 5.42 1.66
CA LEU A 229 3.50 5.34 2.67
C LEU A 229 3.65 6.57 3.58
N PHE A 230 2.68 7.46 3.52
CA PHE A 230 2.71 8.73 4.23
C PHE A 230 1.81 8.71 5.45
N VAL A 231 2.29 9.32 6.54
CA VAL A 231 1.47 9.80 7.65
C VAL A 231 1.51 11.31 7.62
N VAL A 232 0.36 11.95 7.40
CA VAL A 232 0.25 13.42 7.36
C VAL A 232 -0.66 13.94 8.46
N ASP A 233 -0.41 15.15 8.91
CA ASP A 233 -1.33 15.88 9.77
C ASP A 233 -2.46 16.58 8.97
N HIS A 234 -3.37 17.22 9.69
CA HIS A 234 -4.50 17.96 9.11
C HIS A 234 -4.10 19.21 8.31
N ASN A 235 -2.84 19.65 8.38
CA ASN A 235 -2.30 20.74 7.58
C ASN A 235 -1.57 20.24 6.32
N GLY A 236 -1.48 18.92 6.14
CA GLY A 236 -0.72 18.29 5.05
C GLY A 236 0.77 18.20 5.34
N GLU A 237 1.21 18.36 6.58
CA GLU A 237 2.62 18.17 6.96
C GLU A 237 2.92 16.68 7.12
N ILE A 238 4.01 16.19 6.50
CA ILE A 238 4.48 14.82 6.65
C ILE A 238 5.03 14.64 8.07
N VAL A 239 4.40 13.75 8.83
CA VAL A 239 4.81 13.34 10.19
C VAL A 239 5.72 12.13 10.14
N ALA A 240 5.46 11.20 9.23
CA ALA A 240 6.30 10.05 8.96
C ALA A 240 6.13 9.61 7.51
N GLU A 241 7.17 9.03 6.94
CA GLU A 241 7.16 8.45 5.60
C GLU A 241 7.97 7.15 5.56
N LEU A 242 7.57 6.26 4.67
CA LEU A 242 8.34 5.10 4.26
C LEU A 242 8.37 5.07 2.74
N GLU A 243 9.57 5.06 2.17
CA GLU A 243 9.79 5.00 0.72
C GLU A 243 9.93 3.56 0.23
N ASN A 244 9.89 3.40 -1.10
CA ASN A 244 10.08 2.14 -1.81
C ASN A 244 9.01 1.07 -1.49
N THR A 245 7.78 1.52 -1.21
CA THR A 245 6.62 0.68 -0.94
C THR A 245 5.64 0.75 -2.10
N HIS A 246 5.62 -0.27 -2.96
CA HIS A 246 4.75 -0.30 -4.15
C HIS A 246 3.36 -0.89 -3.84
N HIS A 247 3.12 -1.28 -2.59
CA HIS A 247 1.86 -1.86 -2.17
C HIS A 247 0.90 -0.80 -1.65
N SER A 248 -0.36 -1.01 -1.99
CA SER A 248 -1.39 0.02 -1.94
C SER A 248 -2.38 -0.22 -0.79
N VAL A 249 -2.06 -1.13 0.13
CA VAL A 249 -2.94 -1.52 1.24
C VAL A 249 -2.13 -1.50 2.53
N HIS A 250 -2.75 -0.98 3.59
CA HIS A 250 -2.18 -0.83 4.91
C HIS A 250 -3.28 -0.99 5.98
N LYS A 251 -2.88 -1.27 7.21
CA LYS A 251 -3.77 -1.34 8.37
C LYS A 251 -2.99 -1.17 9.67
N PHE A 252 -3.51 -0.42 10.63
CA PHE A 252 -2.94 -0.45 11.98
C PHE A 252 -3.20 -1.77 12.71
N ILE A 253 -2.14 -2.35 13.31
CA ILE A 253 -2.25 -3.51 14.22
C ILE A 253 -2.04 -3.13 15.69
N ASN A 254 -1.48 -1.94 15.96
CA ASN A 254 -1.43 -1.27 17.25
C ASN A 254 -1.26 0.25 17.03
N SER A 255 -1.19 1.06 18.09
CA SER A 255 -1.09 2.54 17.98
C SER A 255 0.14 3.08 17.24
N THR A 256 1.13 2.25 16.92
CA THR A 256 2.40 2.67 16.30
C THR A 256 2.81 1.85 15.09
N THR A 257 2.18 0.70 14.87
CA THR A 257 2.63 -0.29 13.89
C THR A 257 1.56 -0.54 12.84
N VAL A 258 1.96 -0.35 11.59
CA VAL A 258 1.18 -0.56 10.39
C VAL A 258 1.58 -1.91 9.77
N LEU A 259 0.62 -2.76 9.48
CA LEU A 259 0.76 -3.89 8.58
C LEU A 259 0.56 -3.38 7.15
N MET A 260 1.47 -3.71 6.25
CA MET A 260 1.49 -3.25 4.86
C MET A 260 1.92 -4.38 3.93
N GLY A 261 1.59 -4.26 2.64
CA GLY A 261 2.29 -5.04 1.62
C GLY A 261 3.72 -4.52 1.49
N GLY A 262 4.70 -5.39 1.48
CA GLY A 262 6.13 -5.09 1.40
C GLY A 262 6.70 -5.29 0.01
N GLN A 263 7.80 -4.59 -0.32
CA GLN A 263 8.39 -4.52 -1.67
C GLN A 263 8.67 -5.90 -2.31
N GLY A 264 8.90 -6.93 -1.49
CA GLY A 264 9.15 -8.31 -1.95
C GLY A 264 7.91 -9.14 -2.26
N GLY A 265 6.71 -8.56 -2.25
CA GLY A 265 5.44 -9.28 -2.43
C GLY A 265 4.99 -10.05 -1.17
N ASN A 266 5.59 -9.75 -0.02
CA ASN A 266 5.25 -10.30 1.29
C ASN A 266 4.73 -9.20 2.21
N LEU A 267 4.02 -9.53 3.28
CA LEU A 267 3.63 -8.55 4.29
C LEU A 267 4.84 -8.01 5.06
N GLU A 268 4.77 -6.75 5.43
CA GLU A 268 5.75 -6.05 6.26
C GLU A 268 5.03 -5.31 7.40
N LEU A 269 5.71 -5.19 8.53
CA LEU A 269 5.32 -4.29 9.61
C LEU A 269 6.19 -3.04 9.55
N TRP A 270 5.57 -1.88 9.69
CA TRP A 270 6.26 -0.60 9.80
C TRP A 270 5.84 0.13 11.07
N ASN A 271 6.82 0.46 11.90
CA ASN A 271 6.60 1.32 13.05
C ASN A 271 6.80 2.79 12.65
N TYR A 272 5.70 3.51 12.41
CA TYR A 272 5.76 4.87 11.85
C TYR A 272 6.46 5.88 12.77
N LYS A 273 6.56 5.61 14.08
CA LYS A 273 7.26 6.49 15.04
C LYS A 273 8.77 6.31 15.05
N THR A 274 9.26 5.11 14.76
CA THR A 274 10.69 4.77 14.85
C THR A 274 11.33 4.54 13.48
N GLY A 275 10.52 4.35 12.44
CA GLY A 275 10.95 3.94 11.10
C GLY A 275 11.35 2.46 11.00
N ALA A 276 11.24 1.67 12.07
CA ALA A 276 11.62 0.27 12.06
C ALA A 276 10.67 -0.56 11.18
N THR A 277 11.23 -1.48 10.40
CA THR A 277 10.47 -2.43 9.56
C THR A 277 10.76 -3.88 9.94
N GLU A 278 9.79 -4.76 9.73
CA GLU A 278 9.89 -6.21 9.90
C GLU A 278 9.21 -6.92 8.73
N LEU A 279 9.97 -7.74 8.00
CA LEU A 279 9.43 -8.58 6.92
C LEU A 279 8.79 -9.85 7.51
N LEU A 280 7.57 -10.15 7.08
CA LEU A 280 6.85 -11.37 7.44
C LEU A 280 6.92 -12.40 6.31
N PRO A 281 7.01 -13.71 6.60
CA PRO A 281 7.03 -14.77 5.59
C PRO A 281 5.62 -15.08 5.04
N ILE A 282 4.80 -14.05 4.82
CA ILE A 282 3.39 -14.18 4.43
C ILE A 282 3.18 -13.39 3.14
N PRO A 283 2.48 -13.92 2.12
CA PRO A 283 2.20 -13.17 0.89
C PRO A 283 1.51 -11.82 1.16
N GLY A 284 1.88 -10.77 0.42
CA GLY A 284 1.34 -9.41 0.61
C GLY A 284 -0.11 -9.22 0.17
N GLY A 285 -0.70 -10.21 -0.51
CA GLY A 285 -2.01 -10.08 -1.17
C GLY A 285 -1.98 -9.09 -2.35
N HIS A 286 -3.12 -8.91 -3.02
CA HIS A 286 -3.21 -7.95 -4.14
C HIS A 286 -4.08 -6.71 -3.88
N HIS A 287 -5.19 -6.81 -3.13
CA HIS A 287 -6.07 -5.66 -2.82
C HIS A 287 -6.50 -5.54 -1.35
N ALA A 288 -6.35 -6.60 -0.54
CA ALA A 288 -6.72 -6.57 0.87
C ALA A 288 -5.97 -7.62 1.69
N PHE A 289 -5.72 -7.29 2.96
CA PHE A 289 -5.31 -8.22 4.00
C PHE A 289 -5.88 -7.77 5.34
N ASP A 290 -5.85 -8.66 6.33
CA ASP A 290 -6.28 -8.38 7.68
C ASP A 290 -5.53 -9.23 8.71
N TYR A 291 -5.50 -8.79 9.97
CA TYR A 291 -4.78 -9.43 11.07
C TYR A 291 -5.73 -9.79 12.20
N ASN A 292 -5.62 -11.02 12.71
CA ASN A 292 -6.35 -11.49 13.88
C ASN A 292 -5.44 -11.52 15.12
N PRO A 293 -5.57 -10.54 16.04
CA PRO A 293 -4.72 -10.47 17.24
C PRO A 293 -4.98 -11.60 18.25
N HIS A 294 -6.11 -12.31 18.17
CA HIS A 294 -6.43 -13.40 19.09
C HIS A 294 -5.75 -14.72 18.73
N THR A 295 -5.52 -14.94 17.43
CA THR A 295 -4.90 -16.16 16.90
C THR A 295 -3.50 -15.94 16.35
N ASP A 296 -3.06 -14.68 16.21
CA ASP A 296 -1.81 -14.29 15.57
C ASP A 296 -1.72 -14.81 14.12
N THR A 297 -2.82 -14.63 13.38
CA THR A 297 -2.97 -15.06 11.98
C THR A 297 -3.34 -13.90 11.07
N PHE A 298 -3.05 -14.06 9.79
CA PHE A 298 -3.15 -13.05 8.75
C PHE A 298 -3.99 -13.59 7.61
N MET A 299 -5.06 -12.89 7.25
CA MET A 299 -5.86 -13.22 6.09
C MET A 299 -5.44 -12.33 4.94
N VAL A 300 -5.20 -12.92 3.77
CA VAL A 300 -4.76 -12.19 2.58
C VAL A 300 -5.66 -12.54 1.41
N LEU A 301 -5.95 -11.53 0.60
CA LEU A 301 -6.66 -11.70 -0.65
C LEU A 301 -5.63 -11.90 -1.76
N GLU A 302 -5.66 -13.08 -2.35
CA GLU A 302 -4.79 -13.55 -3.43
C GLU A 302 -5.62 -13.80 -4.69
N ASN A 303 -4.95 -14.04 -5.82
CA ASN A 303 -5.61 -14.44 -7.06
C ASN A 303 -4.83 -15.56 -7.75
N ASP A 304 -5.53 -16.38 -8.51
CA ASP A 304 -4.92 -17.42 -9.33
C ASP A 304 -5.79 -17.76 -10.54
N TYR A 305 -5.14 -18.19 -11.61
CA TYR A 305 -5.82 -18.62 -12.82
C TYR A 305 -6.39 -20.03 -12.65
N SER A 306 -7.54 -20.28 -13.25
CA SER A 306 -8.04 -21.63 -13.46
C SER A 306 -7.54 -22.21 -14.79
N ASP A 307 -7.76 -23.51 -14.99
CA ASP A 307 -7.57 -24.17 -16.30
C ASP A 307 -8.74 -23.88 -17.28
N GLU A 308 -9.81 -23.22 -16.82
CA GLU A 308 -10.95 -22.83 -17.65
C GLU A 308 -10.57 -21.68 -18.58
N MET A 309 -11.11 -21.71 -19.81
CA MET A 309 -10.87 -20.69 -20.82
C MET A 309 -12.17 -19.98 -21.20
N TRP A 310 -12.12 -18.65 -21.24
CA TRP A 310 -13.18 -17.79 -21.76
C TRP A 310 -12.60 -16.84 -22.81
N ASP A 311 -13.20 -16.85 -24.01
CA ASP A 311 -12.74 -16.05 -25.16
C ASP A 311 -11.22 -16.12 -25.44
N GLY A 312 -10.66 -17.34 -25.34
CA GLY A 312 -9.23 -17.57 -25.58
C GLY A 312 -8.30 -17.14 -24.44
N LYS A 313 -8.82 -16.65 -23.31
CA LYS A 313 -8.06 -16.27 -22.10
C LYS A 313 -8.38 -17.22 -20.94
N ARG A 314 -7.45 -17.41 -20.00
CA ARG A 314 -7.71 -18.13 -18.75
C ARG A 314 -8.59 -17.29 -17.83
N VAL A 315 -9.47 -17.94 -17.07
CA VAL A 315 -10.30 -17.24 -16.08
C VAL A 315 -9.49 -17.01 -14.79
N LEU A 316 -9.43 -15.77 -14.33
CA LEU A 316 -8.78 -15.37 -13.08
C LEU A 316 -9.82 -15.36 -11.94
N TYR A 317 -9.44 -15.90 -10.79
CA TYR A 317 -10.26 -15.98 -9.58
C TYR A 317 -9.52 -15.40 -8.39
N ASP A 318 -10.29 -15.02 -7.38
CA ASP A 318 -9.77 -14.62 -6.07
C ASP A 318 -9.82 -15.77 -5.06
N ILE A 319 -8.85 -15.73 -4.15
CA ILE A 319 -8.61 -16.71 -3.09
C ILE A 319 -8.39 -15.94 -1.80
N LEU A 320 -9.07 -16.35 -0.73
CA LEU A 320 -8.79 -15.89 0.62
C LEU A 320 -7.95 -16.95 1.31
N SER A 321 -6.74 -16.60 1.74
CA SER A 321 -5.86 -17.51 2.46
C SER A 321 -5.54 -16.93 3.83
N GLU A 322 -5.61 -17.76 4.86
CA GLU A 322 -5.19 -17.41 6.21
C GLU A 322 -3.86 -18.11 6.50
N TYR A 323 -2.88 -17.34 6.96
CA TYR A 323 -1.54 -17.81 7.33
C TYR A 323 -1.28 -17.54 8.81
N ASN A 324 -0.49 -18.39 9.46
CA ASN A 324 0.11 -18.04 10.76
C ASN A 324 1.35 -17.16 10.57
N ARG A 325 1.89 -16.62 11.67
CA ARG A 325 3.09 -15.77 11.65
C ARG A 325 4.34 -16.44 11.05
N ASP A 326 4.41 -17.77 11.06
CA ASP A 326 5.51 -18.52 10.44
C ASP A 326 5.35 -18.71 8.91
N GLY A 327 4.26 -18.20 8.32
CA GLY A 327 3.96 -18.31 6.89
C GLY A 327 3.27 -19.62 6.49
N GLU A 328 2.80 -20.40 7.45
CA GLU A 328 2.08 -21.65 7.17
C GLU A 328 0.61 -21.37 6.90
N LEU A 329 0.09 -21.92 5.80
CA LEU A 329 -1.34 -21.83 5.45
C LEU A 329 -2.20 -22.60 6.46
N VAL A 330 -3.10 -21.91 7.15
CA VAL A 330 -4.01 -22.49 8.16
C VAL A 330 -5.44 -22.68 7.65
N TRP A 331 -5.89 -21.81 6.73
CA TRP A 331 -7.21 -21.90 6.12
C TRP A 331 -7.19 -21.28 4.72
N GLN A 332 -8.12 -21.71 3.86
CA GLN A 332 -8.26 -21.15 2.52
C GLN A 332 -9.69 -21.29 1.99
N TRP A 333 -10.23 -20.24 1.40
CA TRP A 333 -11.42 -20.25 0.55
C TRP A 333 -11.01 -19.93 -0.88
N ASP A 334 -11.36 -20.82 -1.80
CA ASP A 334 -10.93 -20.77 -3.20
C ASP A 334 -12.13 -20.55 -4.10
N GLY A 335 -12.20 -19.37 -4.75
CA GLY A 335 -13.28 -18.99 -5.63
C GLY A 335 -13.49 -19.95 -6.80
N ARG A 336 -12.44 -20.66 -7.24
CA ARG A 336 -12.53 -21.67 -8.32
C ARG A 336 -13.41 -22.85 -7.95
N VAL A 337 -13.52 -23.13 -6.65
CA VAL A 337 -14.32 -24.22 -6.09
C VAL A 337 -15.67 -23.71 -5.62
N GLN A 338 -15.66 -22.59 -4.90
CA GLN A 338 -16.83 -22.11 -4.16
C GLN A 338 -17.72 -21.17 -4.97
N TYR A 339 -17.17 -20.50 -5.98
CA TYR A 339 -17.87 -19.48 -6.77
C TYR A 339 -17.59 -19.61 -8.27
N PRO A 340 -18.08 -20.70 -8.91
CA PRO A 340 -17.73 -21.06 -10.28
C PRO A 340 -18.08 -19.98 -11.31
N PHE A 341 -17.36 -19.98 -12.43
CA PHE A 341 -17.50 -18.97 -13.47
C PHE A 341 -18.90 -18.96 -14.08
N ASN A 342 -19.47 -17.76 -14.26
CA ASN A 342 -20.74 -17.58 -14.97
C ASN A 342 -20.56 -16.61 -16.14
N ALA A 343 -20.48 -17.17 -17.33
CA ALA A 343 -20.34 -16.43 -18.59
C ALA A 343 -21.43 -15.36 -18.83
N THR A 344 -22.66 -15.59 -18.38
CA THR A 344 -23.75 -14.61 -18.54
C THR A 344 -23.50 -13.38 -17.68
N ILE A 345 -23.14 -13.57 -16.41
CA ILE A 345 -22.80 -12.46 -15.51
C ILE A 345 -21.55 -11.74 -16.02
N HIS A 346 -20.49 -12.48 -16.37
CA HIS A 346 -19.23 -11.89 -16.85
C HIS A 346 -19.42 -11.01 -18.09
N SER A 347 -20.29 -11.42 -19.02
CA SER A 347 -20.57 -10.65 -20.25
C SER A 347 -21.62 -9.55 -20.09
N SER A 348 -22.40 -9.57 -19.00
CA SER A 348 -23.60 -8.72 -18.83
C SER A 348 -23.29 -7.23 -18.68
N LEU A 349 -22.16 -6.88 -18.06
CA LEU A 349 -21.77 -5.49 -17.83
C LEU A 349 -21.02 -4.91 -19.04
N GLY A 350 -20.67 -5.74 -20.04
CA GLY A 350 -19.86 -5.32 -21.18
C GLY A 350 -18.42 -4.96 -20.80
N ILE A 351 -17.98 -5.38 -19.62
CA ILE A 351 -16.71 -4.98 -19.01
C ILE A 351 -15.64 -5.96 -19.46
N ASN A 352 -14.82 -5.50 -20.39
CA ASN A 352 -13.59 -6.17 -20.78
C ASN A 352 -12.42 -5.43 -20.11
N GLU A 353 -12.48 -5.26 -18.79
CA GLU A 353 -11.34 -4.77 -18.01
C GLU A 353 -10.30 -5.88 -17.89
N THR A 354 -9.65 -6.20 -19.02
CA THR A 354 -8.47 -7.05 -19.01
C THR A 354 -7.25 -6.16 -18.91
N PHE A 355 -7.12 -5.43 -17.79
CA PHE A 355 -5.83 -4.90 -17.37
C PHE A 355 -4.88 -6.06 -17.01
N ARG A 356 -5.44 -7.22 -16.65
CA ARG A 356 -4.72 -8.48 -16.42
C ARG A 356 -4.87 -9.43 -17.62
N ALA A 357 -3.87 -10.25 -17.89
CA ALA A 357 -3.80 -11.19 -19.03
C ALA A 357 -4.77 -12.39 -18.90
N GLY A 358 -6.07 -12.13 -18.73
CA GLY A 358 -7.10 -13.11 -18.40
C GLY A 358 -8.54 -12.62 -18.57
N ALA A 359 -9.50 -13.51 -18.32
CA ALA A 359 -10.90 -13.15 -18.07
C ALA A 359 -11.10 -13.04 -16.55
N ASP A 360 -11.10 -11.81 -16.03
CA ASP A 360 -11.14 -11.56 -14.59
C ASP A 360 -12.56 -11.70 -14.03
N TRP A 361 -12.83 -12.82 -13.35
CA TRP A 361 -14.19 -13.20 -12.97
C TRP A 361 -14.71 -12.44 -11.75
N MET A 362 -13.86 -12.24 -10.75
CA MET A 362 -14.25 -11.75 -9.43
C MET A 362 -13.70 -10.36 -9.18
N HIS A 363 -12.38 -10.19 -9.36
CA HIS A 363 -11.63 -8.98 -9.07
C HIS A 363 -11.98 -8.41 -7.69
N CYS A 364 -11.88 -9.22 -6.66
CA CYS A 364 -12.23 -8.80 -5.32
C CYS A 364 -11.32 -7.64 -4.87
N ASN A 365 -11.93 -6.58 -4.33
CA ASN A 365 -11.22 -5.36 -3.94
C ASN A 365 -11.06 -5.22 -2.44
N SER A 366 -11.87 -5.93 -1.66
CA SER A 366 -11.91 -5.82 -0.21
C SER A 366 -12.66 -7.01 0.39
N PHE A 367 -12.37 -7.28 1.66
CA PHE A 367 -13.19 -8.14 2.48
C PHE A 367 -13.26 -7.57 3.90
N VAL A 368 -14.33 -7.92 4.61
CA VAL A 368 -14.45 -7.74 6.06
C VAL A 368 -14.35 -9.11 6.71
N TRP A 369 -13.38 -9.30 7.61
CA TRP A 369 -13.28 -10.52 8.41
C TRP A 369 -13.91 -10.30 9.79
N ASP A 370 -15.15 -10.76 9.95
CA ASP A 370 -15.86 -10.74 11.22
C ASP A 370 -15.41 -11.91 12.10
N LYS A 371 -14.35 -11.66 12.87
CA LYS A 371 -13.74 -12.61 13.81
C LYS A 371 -14.68 -13.00 14.97
N THR A 372 -15.79 -12.28 15.18
CA THR A 372 -16.75 -12.57 16.26
C THR A 372 -17.80 -13.59 15.80
N GLU A 373 -18.34 -13.40 14.61
CA GLU A 373 -19.36 -14.29 14.03
C GLU A 373 -18.73 -15.44 13.22
N ASN A 374 -17.43 -15.35 12.88
CA ASN A 374 -16.72 -16.23 11.94
C ASN A 374 -17.24 -16.12 10.51
N ASP A 375 -17.62 -14.91 10.12
CA ASP A 375 -18.11 -14.58 8.79
C ASP A 375 -17.06 -13.76 8.03
N ILE A 376 -17.05 -13.90 6.71
CA ILE A 376 -16.29 -13.05 5.80
C ILE A 376 -17.25 -12.42 4.80
N TYR A 377 -17.25 -11.10 4.72
CA TYR A 377 -17.98 -10.37 3.68
C TYR A 377 -17.01 -10.00 2.57
N LEU A 378 -17.13 -10.64 1.41
CA LEU A 378 -16.23 -10.47 0.28
C LEU A 378 -16.86 -9.56 -0.77
N ASN A 379 -16.19 -8.46 -1.11
CA ASN A 379 -16.64 -7.52 -2.13
C ASN A 379 -16.13 -7.92 -3.52
N VAL A 380 -17.04 -8.37 -4.39
CA VAL A 380 -16.77 -8.85 -5.76
C VAL A 380 -17.01 -7.71 -6.75
N ARG A 381 -15.95 -6.96 -7.05
CA ARG A 381 -16.00 -5.72 -7.85
C ARG A 381 -16.66 -5.91 -9.20
N ASN A 382 -16.25 -6.95 -9.95
CA ASN A 382 -16.73 -7.15 -11.33
C ASN A 382 -18.20 -7.59 -11.41
N GLN A 383 -18.87 -7.74 -10.27
CA GLN A 383 -20.25 -8.19 -10.17
C GLN A 383 -21.11 -7.24 -9.34
N ASP A 384 -20.57 -6.14 -8.83
CA ASP A 384 -21.29 -5.22 -7.95
C ASP A 384 -22.03 -5.97 -6.82
N THR A 385 -21.39 -7.00 -6.25
CA THR A 385 -22.02 -7.97 -5.34
C THR A 385 -21.12 -8.26 -4.15
N ILE A 386 -21.73 -8.39 -2.98
CA ILE A 386 -21.08 -8.82 -1.74
C ILE A 386 -21.50 -10.25 -1.46
N LEU A 387 -20.55 -11.10 -1.11
CA LEU A 387 -20.79 -12.46 -0.64
C LEU A 387 -20.59 -12.51 0.87
N LYS A 388 -21.51 -13.13 1.62
CA LYS A 388 -21.23 -13.56 2.99
C LYS A 388 -20.80 -15.03 2.98
N ILE A 389 -19.64 -15.30 3.55
CA ILE A 389 -19.03 -16.62 3.62
C ILE A 389 -18.93 -17.03 5.08
N ASP A 390 -19.53 -18.16 5.44
CA ASP A 390 -19.28 -18.81 6.74
C ASP A 390 -17.86 -19.40 6.70
N GLN A 391 -16.94 -18.84 7.48
CA GLN A 391 -15.52 -19.22 7.46
C GLN A 391 -15.31 -20.70 7.84
N PRO A 392 -15.97 -21.28 8.86
CA PRO A 392 -15.77 -22.68 9.24
C PRO A 392 -16.15 -23.68 8.16
N THR A 393 -17.29 -23.48 7.48
CA THR A 393 -17.81 -24.41 6.46
C THR A 393 -17.38 -24.05 5.04
N LYS A 394 -16.90 -22.82 4.82
CA LYS A 394 -16.52 -22.24 3.52
C LYS A 394 -17.71 -22.03 2.56
N ASN A 395 -18.93 -22.16 3.05
CA ASN A 395 -20.13 -21.97 2.25
C ASN A 395 -20.41 -20.48 2.09
N ILE A 396 -20.85 -20.09 0.90
CA ILE A 396 -21.50 -18.79 0.70
C ILE A 396 -22.90 -18.92 1.31
N GLU A 397 -23.18 -18.14 2.35
CA GLU A 397 -24.49 -18.12 3.01
C GLU A 397 -25.50 -17.34 2.17
N TRP A 398 -25.07 -16.18 1.67
CA TRP A 398 -25.87 -15.31 0.83
C TRP A 398 -25.02 -14.42 -0.06
N SER A 399 -25.66 -13.83 -1.08
CA SER A 399 -25.09 -12.76 -1.90
C SER A 399 -26.04 -11.58 -2.02
N ALA A 400 -25.54 -10.35 -1.97
CA ALA A 400 -26.37 -9.14 -2.04
C ALA A 400 -25.72 -8.07 -2.93
N GLY A 401 -26.53 -7.32 -3.68
CA GLY A 401 -26.08 -6.42 -4.74
C GLY A 401 -26.68 -6.82 -6.09
N ARG A 402 -26.07 -6.39 -7.21
CA ARG A 402 -26.67 -6.52 -8.55
C ARG A 402 -27.03 -7.95 -8.97
N TRP A 403 -26.18 -8.90 -8.59
CA TRP A 403 -26.36 -10.33 -8.89
C TRP A 403 -26.62 -11.13 -7.60
N GLY A 404 -27.07 -10.44 -6.54
CA GLY A 404 -27.46 -11.04 -5.27
C GLY A 404 -28.89 -11.57 -5.25
N GLU A 405 -29.27 -12.16 -4.12
CA GLU A 405 -30.64 -12.64 -3.87
C GLU A 405 -31.54 -11.61 -3.16
N PHE A 406 -30.95 -10.51 -2.67
CA PHE A 406 -31.62 -9.49 -1.87
C PHE A 406 -32.32 -8.46 -2.76
N SER A 407 -33.49 -7.97 -2.34
CA SER A 407 -34.06 -6.74 -2.89
C SER A 407 -33.17 -5.56 -2.48
N VAL A 408 -32.77 -4.75 -3.46
CA VAL A 408 -31.88 -3.61 -3.24
C VAL A 408 -32.70 -2.32 -3.27
N LEU A 409 -32.70 -1.59 -2.16
CA LEU A 409 -33.50 -0.40 -1.96
C LEU A 409 -32.60 0.84 -1.81
N ALA A 410 -32.80 1.83 -2.66
CA ALA A 410 -32.22 3.16 -2.50
C ALA A 410 -32.75 3.85 -1.23
N GLU A 411 -32.11 4.94 -0.78
CA GLU A 411 -32.45 5.60 0.49
C GLU A 411 -33.95 5.96 0.64
N ASN A 412 -34.59 6.32 -0.47
CA ASN A 412 -36.02 6.66 -0.53
C ASN A 412 -36.98 5.45 -0.54
N GLY A 413 -36.45 4.23 -0.44
CA GLY A 413 -37.18 2.96 -0.48
C GLY A 413 -37.53 2.45 -1.88
N THR A 414 -37.00 3.07 -2.94
CA THR A 414 -37.22 2.62 -4.32
C THR A 414 -36.32 1.43 -4.63
N GLU A 415 -36.87 0.37 -5.18
CA GLU A 415 -36.10 -0.79 -5.63
C GLU A 415 -35.27 -0.42 -6.87
N VAL A 416 -33.98 -0.72 -6.81
CA VAL A 416 -32.98 -0.43 -7.84
C VAL A 416 -32.16 -1.70 -8.13
N ASP A 417 -31.50 -1.74 -9.28
CA ASP A 417 -30.67 -2.91 -9.64
C ASP A 417 -29.39 -3.00 -8.80
N SER A 418 -28.83 -1.87 -8.35
CA SER A 418 -27.62 -1.80 -7.53
C SER A 418 -27.50 -0.44 -6.84
N LEU A 419 -26.83 -0.39 -5.69
CA LEU A 419 -26.48 0.86 -5.01
C LEU A 419 -25.14 1.45 -5.51
N TRP A 420 -24.33 0.66 -6.22
CA TRP A 420 -22.99 1.02 -6.67
C TRP A 420 -22.62 0.35 -8.00
N ALA A 421 -21.47 0.78 -8.56
CA ALA A 421 -20.75 0.09 -9.61
C ALA A 421 -19.22 0.07 -9.35
N HIS A 422 -18.61 -1.10 -9.47
CA HIS A 422 -17.18 -1.40 -9.30
C HIS A 422 -16.60 -0.97 -7.96
N PRO A 423 -17.22 -1.34 -6.84
CA PRO A 423 -16.92 -0.74 -5.54
C PRO A 423 -15.53 -1.10 -5.00
N HIS A 424 -15.00 -0.23 -4.16
CA HIS A 424 -13.83 -0.48 -3.32
C HIS A 424 -14.19 -0.28 -1.83
N GLY A 425 -13.29 -0.68 -0.95
CA GLY A 425 -13.36 -0.36 0.49
C GLY A 425 -14.59 -0.80 1.23
N LEU A 426 -15.00 -2.06 1.10
CA LEU A 426 -16.07 -2.57 1.96
C LEU A 426 -15.59 -2.59 3.41
N GLU A 427 -16.29 -1.84 4.25
CA GLU A 427 -16.02 -1.78 5.68
C GLU A 427 -17.28 -2.01 6.51
N LEU A 428 -17.12 -2.59 7.69
CA LEU A 428 -18.19 -2.66 8.68
C LEU A 428 -18.22 -1.37 9.50
N VAL A 429 -19.41 -0.80 9.70
CA VAL A 429 -19.65 0.36 10.59
C VAL A 429 -20.42 -0.06 11.83
N GLY A 430 -21.27 -1.08 11.68
CA GLY A 430 -22.16 -1.60 12.72
C GLY A 430 -22.54 -3.05 12.45
N PRO A 431 -23.17 -3.76 13.39
CA PRO A 431 -23.77 -5.06 13.09
C PRO A 431 -24.71 -4.95 11.88
N GLY A 432 -24.43 -5.69 10.80
CA GLY A 432 -25.20 -5.67 9.55
C GLY A 432 -25.17 -4.33 8.79
N ARG A 433 -24.27 -3.40 9.13
CA ARG A 433 -24.19 -2.06 8.54
C ARG A 433 -22.81 -1.81 7.98
N PHE A 434 -22.75 -1.43 6.72
CA PHE A 434 -21.53 -1.35 5.94
C PHE A 434 -21.41 0.01 5.27
N ILE A 435 -20.18 0.38 4.94
CA ILE A 435 -19.86 1.49 4.06
C ILE A 435 -18.90 1.01 2.98
N LEU A 436 -18.99 1.59 1.78
CA LEU A 436 -18.04 1.36 0.70
C LEU A 436 -17.91 2.59 -0.21
N TYR A 437 -16.87 2.56 -1.03
CA TYR A 437 -16.66 3.50 -2.11
C TYR A 437 -17.30 3.00 -3.40
N ASP A 438 -18.22 3.79 -3.97
CA ASP A 438 -18.82 3.56 -5.29
C ASP A 438 -17.97 4.28 -6.34
N ASN A 439 -17.30 3.52 -7.22
CA ASN A 439 -16.53 4.10 -8.31
C ASN A 439 -17.43 4.66 -9.42
N ASP A 440 -18.63 4.12 -9.59
CA ASP A 440 -19.56 4.45 -10.67
C ASP A 440 -19.02 4.20 -12.10
N LEU A 441 -17.83 3.62 -12.21
CA LEU A 441 -17.18 3.32 -13.48
C LEU A 441 -17.99 2.27 -14.26
N TYR A 442 -18.18 2.49 -15.56
CA TYR A 442 -18.97 1.63 -16.45
C TYR A 442 -20.40 1.34 -15.99
N ASN A 443 -20.97 2.18 -15.13
CA ASN A 443 -22.32 1.96 -14.62
C ASN A 443 -23.36 2.04 -15.77
N PRO A 444 -24.03 0.93 -16.13
CA PRO A 444 -24.96 0.90 -17.26
C PRO A 444 -26.24 1.69 -17.01
N SER A 445 -26.52 2.06 -15.76
CA SER A 445 -27.68 2.86 -15.38
C SER A 445 -27.46 4.37 -15.58
N ARG A 446 -26.26 4.79 -15.99
CA ARG A 446 -25.92 6.20 -16.22
C ARG A 446 -26.27 6.67 -17.64
N PRO A 447 -26.52 7.98 -17.84
CA PRO A 447 -26.75 8.53 -19.17
C PRO A 447 -25.56 8.23 -20.09
N SER A 448 -25.82 7.92 -21.36
CA SER A 448 -24.76 7.63 -22.34
C SER A 448 -23.80 8.80 -22.59
N THR A 449 -24.10 10.00 -22.10
CA THR A 449 -23.21 11.17 -22.12
C THR A 449 -22.11 11.08 -21.07
N MET A 450 -22.25 10.21 -20.07
CA MET A 450 -21.26 9.94 -19.03
C MET A 450 -20.54 8.64 -19.34
N HIS A 451 -19.23 8.74 -19.50
CA HIS A 451 -18.35 7.62 -19.81
C HIS A 451 -16.91 8.11 -19.67
N LEU A 452 -15.99 7.15 -19.60
CA LEU A 452 -14.56 7.39 -19.50
C LEU A 452 -14.04 8.45 -20.47
N GLU A 453 -14.51 8.46 -21.74
CA GLU A 453 -14.03 9.41 -22.75
C GLU A 453 -14.29 10.89 -22.39
N ASN A 454 -15.31 11.15 -21.58
CA ASN A 454 -15.65 12.50 -21.11
C ASN A 454 -15.16 12.77 -19.68
N ALA A 455 -14.53 11.79 -19.02
CA ALA A 455 -14.08 11.86 -17.63
C ALA A 455 -15.17 12.36 -16.67
N THR A 456 -16.39 11.82 -16.78
CA THR A 456 -17.52 12.15 -15.91
C THR A 456 -18.16 10.91 -15.29
N GLY A 457 -18.45 10.97 -13.99
CA GLY A 457 -19.08 9.93 -13.19
C GLY A 457 -19.65 10.45 -11.87
N TYR A 458 -20.43 9.63 -11.18
CA TYR A 458 -20.99 9.94 -9.86
C TYR A 458 -20.36 9.05 -8.79
N SER A 459 -19.04 9.09 -8.65
CA SER A 459 -18.39 8.35 -7.57
C SER A 459 -18.74 8.96 -6.22
N GLY A 460 -18.63 8.15 -5.17
CA GLY A 460 -18.85 8.63 -3.81
C GLY A 460 -18.97 7.51 -2.80
N PHE A 461 -19.63 7.80 -1.69
CA PHE A 461 -19.66 6.92 -0.53
C PHE A 461 -21.07 6.37 -0.36
N VAL A 462 -21.20 5.08 -0.09
CA VAL A 462 -22.50 4.43 0.13
C VAL A 462 -22.46 3.68 1.44
N GLU A 463 -23.38 4.02 2.33
CA GLU A 463 -23.64 3.29 3.56
C GLU A 463 -24.98 2.56 3.44
N PHE A 464 -24.99 1.28 3.79
CA PHE A 464 -26.17 0.43 3.66
C PHE A 464 -26.29 -0.57 4.83
N GLU A 465 -27.50 -1.06 5.03
CA GLU A 465 -27.84 -2.08 6.01
C GLU A 465 -28.34 -3.35 5.30
N ILE A 466 -27.99 -4.51 5.87
CA ILE A 466 -28.45 -5.82 5.43
C ILE A 466 -29.44 -6.36 6.45
N ASP A 467 -30.68 -6.56 6.01
CA ASP A 467 -31.69 -7.33 6.73
C ASP A 467 -31.73 -8.75 6.16
N GLU A 468 -30.94 -9.65 6.77
CA GLU A 468 -30.85 -11.05 6.36
C GLU A 468 -32.19 -11.79 6.49
N GLN A 469 -33.07 -11.36 7.40
CA GLN A 469 -34.34 -12.05 7.64
C GLN A 469 -35.35 -11.78 6.52
N ASN A 470 -35.39 -10.54 6.03
CA ASN A 470 -36.30 -10.12 4.97
C ASN A 470 -35.65 -10.09 3.59
N GLU A 471 -34.37 -10.44 3.48
CA GLU A 471 -33.57 -10.40 2.23
C GLU A 471 -33.58 -9.00 1.60
N ILE A 472 -33.35 -7.96 2.43
CA ILE A 472 -33.33 -6.54 2.00
C ILE A 472 -31.94 -5.93 2.23
N MET A 473 -31.38 -5.34 1.17
CA MET A 473 -30.25 -4.42 1.25
C MET A 473 -30.79 -3.00 1.11
N GLN A 474 -30.60 -2.15 2.12
CA GLN A 474 -31.15 -0.80 2.16
C GLN A 474 -30.02 0.23 2.28
N GLU A 475 -29.92 1.13 1.31
CA GLU A 475 -29.09 2.34 1.45
C GLU A 475 -29.63 3.19 2.61
N VAL A 476 -28.76 3.59 3.53
CA VAL A 476 -29.14 4.41 4.69
C VAL A 476 -28.50 5.79 4.68
N TRP A 477 -27.49 5.98 3.84
CA TRP A 477 -26.85 7.25 3.58
C TRP A 477 -25.95 7.12 2.35
N SER A 478 -25.86 8.17 1.56
CA SER A 478 -24.80 8.30 0.58
C SER A 478 -24.32 9.74 0.47
N TRP A 479 -23.09 9.88 0.00
CA TRP A 479 -22.58 11.14 -0.47
C TRP A 479 -22.13 10.96 -1.91
N ARG A 480 -22.50 11.93 -2.75
CA ARG A 480 -22.12 12.01 -4.15
C ARG A 480 -21.62 13.40 -4.42
N ALA A 481 -20.47 13.48 -5.06
CA ALA A 481 -19.89 14.76 -5.40
C ALA A 481 -20.73 15.49 -6.45
N GLU A 482 -20.91 16.80 -6.28
CA GLU A 482 -21.61 17.64 -7.27
C GLU A 482 -20.75 17.85 -8.53
N ASN A 483 -19.42 17.85 -8.39
CA ASN A 483 -18.50 17.99 -9.51
C ASN A 483 -18.13 16.59 -10.05
N GLU A 484 -18.96 16.10 -10.96
CA GLU A 484 -18.87 14.80 -11.64
C GLU A 484 -17.55 14.55 -12.37
N THR A 485 -16.78 15.61 -12.61
CA THR A 485 -15.51 15.55 -13.32
C THR A 485 -14.32 15.51 -12.36
N TYR A 486 -14.37 16.27 -11.28
CA TYR A 486 -13.28 16.35 -10.29
C TYR A 486 -13.22 15.12 -9.39
N TYR A 487 -14.38 14.56 -9.02
CA TYR A 487 -14.50 13.41 -8.12
C TYR A 487 -14.88 12.13 -8.86
N PHE A 488 -14.10 11.76 -9.87
CA PHE A 488 -14.34 10.55 -10.66
C PHE A 488 -13.02 9.83 -10.98
N PRO A 489 -12.66 8.79 -10.20
CA PRO A 489 -11.46 8.04 -10.45
C PRO A 489 -11.67 6.88 -11.42
N ALA A 490 -10.60 6.52 -12.14
CA ALA A 490 -10.57 5.32 -12.97
C ALA A 490 -10.41 4.05 -12.11
N SER A 491 -9.73 4.15 -10.96
CA SER A 491 -9.44 3.01 -10.10
C SER A 491 -9.25 3.43 -8.64
N GLY A 492 -9.19 2.44 -7.75
CA GLY A 492 -9.01 2.66 -6.32
C GLY A 492 -10.18 3.40 -5.67
N GLY A 493 -10.01 3.74 -4.41
CA GLY A 493 -10.99 4.49 -3.63
C GLY A 493 -11.26 3.86 -2.28
N ASP A 494 -11.73 4.70 -1.36
CA ASP A 494 -11.98 4.31 0.03
C ASP A 494 -13.07 5.18 0.64
N ALA A 495 -13.74 4.65 1.67
CA ALA A 495 -14.78 5.35 2.40
C ALA A 495 -14.88 4.82 3.84
N ASP A 496 -14.44 5.64 4.79
CA ASP A 496 -14.27 5.26 6.19
C ASP A 496 -15.13 6.14 7.09
N ARG A 497 -16.02 5.52 7.86
CA ARG A 497 -16.81 6.23 8.88
C ARG A 497 -15.92 6.55 10.10
N LEU A 498 -15.85 7.83 10.45
CA LEU A 498 -15.05 8.34 11.58
C LEU A 498 -15.83 8.43 12.90
N PRO A 499 -15.14 8.50 14.06
CA PRO A 499 -15.78 8.59 15.38
C PRO A 499 -16.76 9.74 15.59
N ASP A 500 -16.52 10.90 14.97
CA ASP A 500 -17.41 12.07 15.02
C ASP A 500 -18.61 11.97 14.05
N GLY A 501 -18.68 10.87 13.30
CA GLY A 501 -19.74 10.60 12.34
C GLY A 501 -19.45 11.12 10.93
N ASN A 502 -18.35 11.84 10.71
CA ASN A 502 -17.89 12.21 9.38
C ASN A 502 -17.42 10.97 8.60
N THR A 503 -17.22 11.13 7.30
CA THR A 503 -16.68 10.07 6.43
C THR A 503 -15.41 10.59 5.79
N LEU A 504 -14.27 9.93 6.05
CA LEU A 504 -13.06 10.11 5.24
C LEU A 504 -13.27 9.31 3.95
N GLY A 505 -12.89 9.85 2.82
CA GLY A 505 -12.88 9.09 1.58
C GLY A 505 -11.77 9.51 0.66
N LEU A 506 -11.56 8.66 -0.34
CA LEU A 506 -10.42 8.73 -1.25
C LEU A 506 -10.89 8.58 -2.69
N PHE A 507 -10.33 9.41 -3.56
CA PHE A 507 -10.43 9.34 -5.01
C PHE A 507 -9.03 9.08 -5.56
N GLY A 508 -8.77 7.85 -5.98
CA GLY A 508 -7.41 7.30 -6.09
C GLY A 508 -6.59 7.76 -7.29
N ASP A 509 -7.17 7.81 -8.48
CA ASP A 509 -6.60 8.45 -9.68
C ASP A 509 -7.71 8.87 -10.64
N ARG A 510 -7.73 10.13 -11.11
CA ARG A 510 -8.74 10.55 -12.10
C ARG A 510 -8.51 9.85 -13.45
N ALA A 511 -9.61 9.57 -14.16
CA ALA A 511 -9.66 8.84 -15.43
C ALA A 511 -8.44 9.06 -16.38
N LEU A 512 -7.90 7.94 -16.88
CA LEU A 512 -6.76 7.72 -17.81
C LEU A 512 -6.47 8.77 -18.90
N LEU A 513 -7.44 9.62 -19.26
CA LEU A 513 -7.31 10.61 -20.34
C LEU A 513 -6.77 11.97 -19.87
N LEU A 514 -6.86 12.28 -18.57
CA LEU A 514 -6.44 13.56 -17.98
C LEU A 514 -5.62 13.37 -16.68
N ALA A 515 -5.06 12.17 -16.48
CA ALA A 515 -4.39 11.78 -15.24
C ALA A 515 -3.24 12.72 -14.85
N GLU A 516 -2.40 13.13 -15.83
CA GLU A 516 -1.28 14.07 -15.61
C GLU A 516 -1.71 15.44 -15.07
N GLU A 517 -2.95 15.88 -15.32
CA GLU A 517 -3.47 17.18 -14.88
C GLU A 517 -4.34 17.07 -13.62
N SER A 518 -4.51 15.88 -13.06
CA SER A 518 -5.55 15.59 -12.08
C SER A 518 -5.00 15.06 -10.76
N PRO A 519 -5.44 15.62 -9.62
CA PRO A 519 -4.95 15.17 -8.33
C PRO A 519 -5.61 13.86 -7.89
N ALA A 520 -4.89 13.07 -7.08
CA ALA A 520 -5.55 12.19 -6.11
C ALA A 520 -6.14 13.04 -4.97
N ILE A 521 -7.31 12.66 -4.46
CA ILE A 521 -8.06 13.49 -3.50
C ILE A 521 -8.44 12.68 -2.27
N LEU A 522 -7.98 13.12 -1.09
CA LEU A 522 -8.47 12.67 0.20
C LEU A 522 -9.42 13.73 0.74
N THR A 523 -10.65 13.35 1.09
CA THR A 523 -11.68 14.30 1.54
C THR A 523 -12.41 13.77 2.75
N GLU A 524 -12.75 14.66 3.69
CA GLU A 524 -13.58 14.35 4.84
C GLU A 524 -14.89 15.11 4.73
N VAL A 525 -16.01 14.37 4.72
CA VAL A 525 -17.35 14.93 4.56
C VAL A 525 -18.18 14.72 5.82
N THR A 526 -18.92 15.75 6.21
CA THR A 526 -19.89 15.64 7.30
C THR A 526 -21.08 14.77 6.88
N LYS A 527 -21.89 14.31 7.86
CA LYS A 527 -23.15 13.60 7.54
C LYS A 527 -24.13 14.43 6.73
N SER A 528 -24.08 15.76 6.84
CA SER A 528 -24.89 16.69 6.03
C SER A 528 -24.36 16.86 4.60
N GLY A 529 -23.19 16.28 4.29
CA GLY A 529 -22.56 16.33 2.98
C GLY A 529 -21.63 17.53 2.76
N GLU A 530 -21.27 18.26 3.82
CA GLU A 530 -20.32 19.37 3.73
C GLU A 530 -18.89 18.85 3.75
N ILE A 531 -18.05 19.34 2.84
CA ILE A 531 -16.60 19.07 2.88
C ILE A 531 -15.99 19.80 4.07
N ALA A 532 -15.48 19.05 5.03
CA ALA A 532 -14.84 19.52 6.25
C ALA A 532 -13.32 19.68 6.08
N TRP A 533 -12.68 18.74 5.39
CA TRP A 533 -11.24 18.72 5.13
C TRP A 533 -10.99 18.11 3.76
N GLU A 534 -10.00 18.60 3.01
CA GLU A 534 -9.59 18.01 1.74
C GLU A 534 -8.12 18.31 1.44
N LEU A 535 -7.39 17.24 1.15
CA LEU A 535 -6.00 17.23 0.73
C LEU A 535 -5.91 16.63 -0.67
N THR A 536 -5.22 17.32 -1.55
CA THR A 536 -5.01 16.92 -2.94
C THR A 536 -3.53 16.68 -3.19
N ILE A 537 -3.23 15.66 -3.98
CA ILE A 537 -1.88 15.32 -4.44
C ILE A 537 -1.85 15.59 -5.94
N PRO A 538 -1.52 16.83 -6.37
CA PRO A 538 -1.50 17.19 -7.78
C PRO A 538 -0.42 16.42 -8.53
N GLY A 539 -0.74 15.94 -9.73
CA GLY A 539 0.27 15.57 -10.71
C GLY A 539 0.99 16.80 -11.28
N GLY A 540 2.08 16.55 -11.99
CA GLY A 540 2.91 17.56 -12.64
C GLY A 540 4.06 16.91 -13.40
N ASN A 541 4.63 17.61 -14.39
CA ASN A 541 5.83 17.17 -15.12
C ASN A 541 5.77 15.72 -15.66
N ASN A 542 4.63 15.35 -16.26
CA ASN A 542 4.34 14.00 -16.75
C ASN A 542 4.18 12.92 -15.64
N THR A 543 4.15 13.29 -14.37
CA THR A 543 3.88 12.37 -13.26
C THR A 543 2.50 12.63 -12.69
N TYR A 544 1.77 11.57 -12.40
CA TYR A 544 0.57 11.64 -11.56
C TYR A 544 0.69 10.64 -10.41
N TYR A 545 -0.16 10.80 -9.41
CA TYR A 545 -0.12 9.97 -8.22
C TYR A 545 -1.35 9.09 -8.13
N TRP A 546 -1.12 7.83 -7.75
CA TRP A 546 -2.18 6.88 -7.45
C TRP A 546 -2.19 6.56 -5.96
N VAL A 547 -3.36 6.67 -5.35
CA VAL A 547 -3.59 6.34 -3.95
C VAL A 547 -4.72 5.33 -3.88
N HIS A 548 -4.54 4.24 -3.14
CA HIS A 548 -5.50 3.12 -3.15
C HIS A 548 -6.37 3.05 -1.89
N ARG A 549 -5.84 3.41 -0.71
CA ARG A 549 -6.52 3.41 0.60
C ARG A 549 -6.15 4.61 1.43
N ALA A 550 -6.97 4.98 2.40
CA ALA A 550 -6.62 6.00 3.39
C ALA A 550 -7.28 5.71 4.74
N GLU A 551 -6.50 5.78 5.82
CA GLU A 551 -7.00 5.60 7.19
C GLU A 551 -6.79 6.86 8.03
N ARG A 552 -7.83 7.32 8.74
CA ARG A 552 -7.69 8.33 9.80
C ARG A 552 -7.41 7.65 11.13
N PHE A 553 -6.44 8.17 11.88
CA PHE A 553 -6.14 7.73 13.24
C PHE A 553 -5.75 8.91 14.13
N TYR A 554 -5.56 8.61 15.41
CA TYR A 554 -5.30 9.53 16.51
C TYR A 554 -4.22 8.92 17.41
N GLU A 555 -3.27 9.74 17.85
CA GLU A 555 -2.12 9.26 18.64
C GLU A 555 -2.48 8.76 20.05
N SER A 556 -3.71 9.01 20.49
CA SER A 556 -4.25 8.57 21.77
C SER A 556 -5.74 8.20 21.62
N PRO A 557 -6.31 7.45 22.59
CA PRO A 557 -7.75 7.27 22.67
C PRO A 557 -8.52 8.60 22.64
N LYS A 558 -9.78 8.55 22.21
CA LYS A 558 -10.70 9.71 22.22
C LYS A 558 -11.70 9.58 23.34
N ILE A 559 -12.02 10.70 23.98
CA ILE A 559 -13.06 10.81 25.01
C ILE A 559 -14.02 11.93 24.60
N GLU A 560 -15.31 11.63 24.63
CA GLU A 560 -16.38 12.62 24.59
C GLU A 560 -17.20 12.50 25.88
N ILE A 561 -17.55 13.63 26.49
CA ILE A 561 -18.29 13.68 27.75
C ILE A 561 -19.62 14.39 27.52
N ALA A 562 -20.72 13.76 27.95
CA ALA A 562 -22.04 14.34 27.81
C ALA A 562 -22.17 15.64 28.63
N SER A 563 -22.65 16.71 28.00
CA SER A 563 -22.77 18.05 28.59
C SER A 563 -23.64 18.14 29.85
N GLU A 564 -24.51 17.16 30.09
CA GLU A 564 -25.43 17.11 31.23
C GLU A 564 -24.87 16.35 32.46
N SER A 565 -23.63 15.89 32.40
CA SER A 565 -23.12 14.84 33.29
C SER A 565 -22.09 15.31 34.34
N LEU A 566 -22.27 16.52 34.89
CA LEU A 566 -21.46 17.01 36.01
C LEU A 566 -22.31 17.73 37.06
N ASP A 567 -22.61 17.06 38.17
CA ASP A 567 -23.06 17.70 39.42
C ASP A 567 -21.96 17.65 40.50
N ALA A 568 -20.85 18.34 40.22
CA ALA A 568 -19.73 18.48 41.15
C ALA A 568 -20.09 19.23 42.45
N GLY A 569 -21.28 19.84 42.53
CA GLY A 569 -21.74 20.59 43.71
C GLY A 569 -22.07 19.71 44.92
N SER A 570 -22.24 18.40 44.72
CA SER A 570 -22.68 17.45 45.75
C SER A 570 -21.57 16.54 46.31
N GLY A 571 -20.33 16.63 45.80
CA GLY A 571 -19.28 15.65 46.11
C GLY A 571 -19.51 14.30 45.43
N THR A 572 -20.30 14.26 44.34
CA THR A 572 -20.52 13.09 43.50
C THR A 572 -20.21 13.45 42.05
N ILE A 573 -19.54 12.56 41.33
CA ILE A 573 -19.31 12.67 39.89
C ILE A 573 -20.25 11.68 39.22
N LEU A 574 -21.12 12.17 38.36
CA LEU A 574 -22.00 11.35 37.53
C LEU A 574 -21.75 11.68 36.06
N ALA A 575 -20.74 11.06 35.45
CA ALA A 575 -20.31 11.37 34.09
C ALA A 575 -20.67 10.24 33.11
N ASN A 576 -21.26 10.58 31.97
CA ASN A 576 -21.44 9.65 30.85
C ASN A 576 -20.41 9.98 29.78
N LEU A 577 -19.66 8.96 29.38
CA LEU A 577 -18.56 9.08 28.44
C LEU A 577 -18.82 8.22 27.22
N SER A 578 -18.36 8.69 26.08
CA SER A 578 -18.10 7.87 24.90
C SER A 578 -16.59 7.82 24.69
N VAL A 579 -16.05 6.61 24.57
CA VAL A 579 -14.61 6.41 24.34
C VAL A 579 -14.37 5.57 23.09
N TRP A 580 -13.34 5.95 22.35
CA TRP A 580 -12.83 5.25 21.16
C TRP A 580 -11.33 5.02 21.31
N ASN A 581 -10.81 4.00 20.65
CA ASN A 581 -9.37 3.80 20.57
C ASN A 581 -8.70 4.93 19.73
N GLY A 582 -7.37 4.96 19.68
CA GLY A 582 -6.63 5.89 18.82
C GLY A 582 -6.62 5.48 17.35
N PHE A 583 -6.81 4.21 17.02
CA PHE A 583 -6.80 3.69 15.65
C PHE A 583 -7.97 2.75 15.40
N LYS A 584 -8.28 2.48 14.14
CA LYS A 584 -9.38 1.62 13.75
C LYS A 584 -9.03 0.16 14.04
N GLN A 585 -9.84 -0.49 14.85
CA GLN A 585 -9.72 -1.91 15.17
C GLN A 585 -10.94 -2.65 14.66
N ASP A 586 -10.78 -3.85 14.13
CA ASP A 586 -11.89 -4.74 13.79
C ASP A 586 -12.07 -5.90 14.80
N ALA A 587 -11.11 -6.06 15.70
CA ALA A 587 -11.19 -6.87 16.91
C ALA A 587 -11.43 -5.99 18.14
N LYS A 588 -12.00 -6.58 19.20
CA LYS A 588 -12.10 -5.90 20.49
C LYS A 588 -10.70 -5.78 21.11
N SER A 589 -10.44 -4.69 21.82
CA SER A 589 -9.23 -4.52 22.62
C SER A 589 -9.54 -4.00 24.02
N ASN A 590 -8.63 -4.26 24.95
CA ASN A 590 -8.80 -3.83 26.33
C ASN A 590 -8.50 -2.33 26.49
N GLY A 591 -9.23 -1.69 27.39
CA GLY A 591 -9.00 -0.32 27.82
C GLY A 591 -9.06 -0.20 29.34
N MET A 592 -8.39 0.83 29.86
CA MET A 592 -8.40 1.19 31.28
C MET A 592 -8.86 2.64 31.43
N LEU A 593 -9.85 2.84 32.29
CA LEU A 593 -10.27 4.17 32.73
C LEU A 593 -9.76 4.39 34.15
N THR A 594 -9.08 5.50 34.40
CA THR A 594 -8.62 5.90 35.72
C THR A 594 -9.07 7.33 36.01
N ILE A 595 -9.47 7.61 37.24
CA ILE A 595 -9.85 8.96 37.67
C ILE A 595 -8.94 9.42 38.80
N TYR A 596 -8.42 10.63 38.65
CA TYR A 596 -7.61 11.31 39.63
C TYR A 596 -8.37 12.51 40.20
N ALA A 597 -8.46 12.58 41.53
CA ALA A 597 -8.93 13.76 42.26
C ALA A 597 -7.76 14.33 43.07
N ASP A 598 -7.41 15.60 42.84
CA ASP A 598 -6.23 16.25 43.43
C ASP A 598 -4.96 15.36 43.36
N ASP A 599 -4.68 14.83 42.16
CA ASP A 599 -3.57 13.93 41.83
C ASP A 599 -3.57 12.56 42.53
N SER A 600 -4.64 12.24 43.28
CA SER A 600 -4.83 10.93 43.90
C SER A 600 -5.80 10.09 43.06
N GLN A 601 -5.39 8.88 42.70
CA GLN A 601 -6.28 7.92 42.04
C GLN A 601 -7.46 7.58 42.96
N VAL A 602 -8.68 7.84 42.52
CA VAL A 602 -9.92 7.60 43.27
C VAL A 602 -10.79 6.51 42.65
N HIS A 603 -10.57 6.19 41.37
CA HIS A 603 -11.30 5.15 40.66
C HIS A 603 -10.47 4.58 39.52
N GLU A 604 -10.73 3.31 39.22
CA GLU A 604 -10.13 2.56 38.12
C GLU A 604 -11.10 1.48 37.69
N GLU A 605 -11.36 1.38 36.39
CA GLU A 605 -12.16 0.32 35.80
C GLU A 605 -11.62 -0.10 34.43
N SER A 606 -11.63 -1.41 34.18
CA SER A 606 -11.33 -1.97 32.86
C SER A 606 -12.58 -2.01 31.99
N PHE A 607 -12.43 -1.74 30.70
CA PHE A 607 -13.49 -1.85 29.71
C PHE A 607 -12.96 -2.42 28.38
N GLU A 608 -13.85 -2.70 27.43
CA GLU A 608 -13.47 -3.10 26.07
C GLU A 608 -13.76 -1.97 25.09
N PHE A 609 -12.78 -1.58 24.28
CA PHE A 609 -13.05 -0.76 23.10
C PHE A 609 -13.84 -1.58 22.09
N LYS A 610 -14.95 -1.01 21.59
CA LYS A 610 -15.66 -1.60 20.46
C LYS A 610 -14.89 -1.40 19.16
N ARG A 611 -15.07 -2.37 18.27
CA ARG A 611 -14.53 -2.38 16.90
C ARG A 611 -15.17 -1.30 16.00
N ASN A 612 -14.53 -1.04 14.87
CA ASN A 612 -15.03 -0.29 13.72
C ASN A 612 -15.54 1.12 14.08
N TRP A 613 -14.73 1.85 14.83
CA TRP A 613 -15.04 3.21 15.29
C TRP A 613 -16.35 3.37 16.08
N GLN A 614 -16.86 2.28 16.63
CA GLN A 614 -18.01 2.36 17.52
C GLN A 614 -17.61 2.86 18.91
N ALA A 615 -18.43 3.76 19.46
CA ALA A 615 -18.24 4.27 20.80
C ALA A 615 -18.49 3.17 21.85
N THR A 616 -17.59 3.10 22.82
CA THR A 616 -17.85 2.41 24.09
C THR A 616 -18.44 3.43 25.05
N HIS A 617 -19.64 3.16 25.55
CA HIS A 617 -20.32 4.05 26.49
C HIS A 617 -20.03 3.60 27.91
N LEU A 618 -19.48 4.51 28.71
CA LEU A 618 -19.13 4.29 30.11
C LEU A 618 -19.93 5.24 31.00
N THR A 619 -20.29 4.78 32.19
CA THR A 619 -20.99 5.58 33.19
C THR A 619 -20.18 5.57 34.47
N ILE A 620 -19.72 6.75 34.86
CA ILE A 620 -18.98 6.98 36.10
C ILE A 620 -19.95 7.46 37.15
N ASP A 621 -20.01 6.77 38.29
CA ASP A 621 -20.74 7.19 39.50
C ASP A 621 -19.84 7.04 40.72
N ILE A 622 -19.19 8.13 41.14
CA ILE A 622 -18.22 8.12 42.25
C ILE A 622 -18.51 9.25 43.21
N VAL A 623 -18.56 8.91 44.50
CA VAL A 623 -18.60 9.89 45.58
C VAL A 623 -17.17 10.25 45.97
N VAL A 624 -16.81 11.53 45.78
CA VAL A 624 -15.49 12.05 46.13
C VAL A 624 -15.61 13.15 47.17
N THR A 625 -14.75 13.10 48.19
CA THR A 625 -14.56 14.21 49.14
C THR A 625 -14.15 15.49 48.42
N PRO A 626 -14.38 16.69 48.97
CA PRO A 626 -14.10 17.95 48.28
C PRO A 626 -12.74 17.95 47.58
N PHE A 627 -12.74 18.18 46.27
CA PHE A 627 -11.57 18.19 45.39
C PHE A 627 -11.51 19.51 44.63
N ASN A 628 -10.30 19.95 44.24
CA ASN A 628 -10.09 21.14 43.42
C ASN A 628 -9.73 20.81 41.97
N ARG A 629 -9.27 19.59 41.72
CA ARG A 629 -8.87 19.07 40.41
C ARG A 629 -9.46 17.69 40.19
N LEU A 630 -10.01 17.46 38.99
CA LEU A 630 -10.54 16.17 38.56
C LEU A 630 -10.10 15.86 37.13
N GLU A 631 -9.44 14.72 36.95
CA GLU A 631 -8.86 14.29 35.68
C GLU A 631 -9.28 12.85 35.38
N ILE A 632 -9.78 12.61 34.15
CA ILE A 632 -10.04 11.28 33.62
C ILE A 632 -8.88 10.91 32.71
N VAL A 633 -8.32 9.73 32.92
CA VAL A 633 -7.32 9.12 32.05
C VAL A 633 -7.95 7.90 31.40
N VAL A 634 -7.86 7.82 30.08
CA VAL A 634 -8.19 6.61 29.32
C VAL A 634 -6.94 6.11 28.64
N GLU A 635 -6.61 4.84 28.86
CA GLU A 635 -5.46 4.15 28.33
C GLU A 635 -5.91 2.92 27.53
N ASN A 636 -5.26 2.64 26.42
CA ASN A 636 -5.50 1.42 25.65
C ASN A 636 -4.48 0.32 25.99
N GLU A 637 -4.66 -0.86 25.40
CA GLU A 637 -3.82 -2.03 25.66
C GLU A 637 -2.32 -1.85 25.30
N ASP A 638 -1.99 -0.92 24.41
CA ASP A 638 -0.60 -0.60 24.06
C ASP A 638 0.02 0.51 24.94
N GLY A 639 -0.73 1.02 25.92
CA GLY A 639 -0.26 2.01 26.90
C GLY A 639 -0.33 3.45 26.41
N THR A 640 -0.87 3.72 25.21
CA THR A 640 -1.20 5.09 24.81
C THR A 640 -2.42 5.58 25.58
N ARG A 641 -2.33 6.82 26.09
CA ARG A 641 -3.33 7.38 26.98
C ARG A 641 -3.66 8.82 26.66
N VAL A 642 -4.89 9.20 26.96
CA VAL A 642 -5.38 10.58 26.91
C VAL A 642 -5.81 11.01 28.30
N SER A 643 -5.57 12.27 28.64
CA SER A 643 -5.99 12.89 29.89
C SER A 643 -7.02 13.98 29.58
N TYR A 644 -8.16 13.95 30.27
CA TYR A 644 -9.21 14.95 30.16
C TYR A 644 -9.46 15.60 31.52
N LEU A 645 -9.22 16.91 31.60
CA LEU A 645 -9.47 17.70 32.80
C LEU A 645 -10.96 18.06 32.87
N LEU A 646 -11.68 17.43 33.79
CA LEU A 646 -13.10 17.70 34.05
C LEU A 646 -13.33 18.98 34.87
N LEU A 647 -12.46 19.23 35.86
CA LEU A 647 -12.58 20.35 36.79
C LEU A 647 -11.20 20.74 37.32
N GLY A 648 -10.99 22.05 37.53
CA GLY A 648 -9.73 22.62 38.01
C GLY A 648 -8.97 23.37 36.90
N GLU A 649 -7.80 23.91 37.24
CA GLU A 649 -6.86 24.43 36.24
C GLU A 649 -5.95 23.29 35.76
N GLU A 650 -5.47 23.36 34.51
CA GLU A 650 -4.39 22.49 34.06
C GLU A 650 -3.23 22.66 35.02
N GLY A 651 -2.94 21.60 35.78
CA GLY A 651 -1.77 21.57 36.62
C GLY A 651 -0.57 21.65 35.69
N GLY A 652 0.14 22.79 35.70
CA GLY A 652 1.49 22.83 35.16
C GLY A 652 2.22 21.63 35.74
N ALA A 653 2.68 20.73 34.88
CA ALA A 653 3.47 19.58 35.29
C ALA A 653 4.44 20.11 36.35
N ASN A 654 4.37 19.58 37.57
CA ASN A 654 5.44 19.80 38.52
C ASN A 654 6.68 19.32 37.78
N GLU A 655 7.47 20.25 37.24
CA GLU A 655 8.80 19.92 36.75
C GLU A 655 9.40 19.07 37.85
N PRO A 656 9.96 17.88 37.53
CA PRO A 656 10.59 17.06 38.54
C PRO A 656 11.50 18.00 39.31
N ASN A 657 11.33 18.09 40.63
CA ASN A 657 12.17 18.95 41.44
C ASN A 657 13.56 18.33 41.46
N TRP A 658 14.30 18.54 40.37
CA TRP A 658 15.66 18.07 40.12
C TRP A 658 16.62 18.63 41.16
N LEU A 659 16.21 19.64 41.94
CA LEU A 659 16.98 20.24 43.01
C LEU A 659 17.30 19.23 44.11
N LEU A 660 16.42 18.28 44.44
CA LEU A 660 16.71 17.21 45.42
C LEU A 660 17.69 16.15 44.87
N PRO A 661 17.49 15.57 43.67
CA PRO A 661 18.49 14.72 43.02
C PRO A 661 19.83 15.42 42.78
N LEU A 662 19.85 16.69 42.35
CA LEU A 662 21.06 17.49 42.14
C LEU A 662 21.79 17.79 43.46
N LEU A 663 21.08 18.07 44.55
CA LEU A 663 21.66 18.26 45.89
C LEU A 663 22.20 16.95 46.47
N LEU A 664 21.63 15.80 46.11
CA LEU A 664 22.12 14.47 46.51
C LEU A 664 23.29 13.98 45.63
N LEU A 665 23.37 14.44 44.37
CA LEU A 665 24.49 14.15 43.46
C LEU A 665 25.71 15.05 43.70
N THR A 666 25.55 16.26 44.24
CA THR A 666 26.68 17.19 44.47
C THR A 666 27.78 16.62 45.38
N PRO A 667 27.47 15.94 46.50
CA PRO A 667 28.49 15.28 47.31
C PRO A 667 29.24 14.17 46.56
N VAL A 668 28.57 13.45 45.65
CA VAL A 668 29.16 12.34 44.89
C VAL A 668 30.08 12.85 43.78
N VAL A 669 29.63 13.88 43.05
CA VAL A 669 30.40 14.51 41.96
C VAL A 669 31.62 15.28 42.48
N VAL A 670 31.58 15.79 43.71
CA VAL A 670 32.74 16.46 44.35
C VAL A 670 33.66 15.46 45.06
N ALA A 671 33.15 14.37 45.65
CA ALA A 671 33.97 13.41 46.38
C ALA A 671 34.84 12.54 45.46
N ILE A 672 34.37 12.17 44.26
CA ILE A 672 35.11 11.29 43.34
C ILE A 672 36.43 11.94 42.85
N PRO A 673 36.45 13.21 42.38
CA PRO A 673 37.68 13.88 41.99
C PRO A 673 38.63 14.12 43.17
N ILE A 674 38.11 14.41 44.37
CA ILE A 674 38.93 14.62 45.56
C ILE A 674 39.58 13.31 46.03
N LEU A 675 38.84 12.20 46.02
CA LEU A 675 39.38 10.87 46.35
C LEU A 675 40.39 10.40 45.29
N TYR A 676 40.13 10.68 44.00
CA TYR A 676 41.07 10.41 42.92
C TYR A 676 42.37 11.22 43.08
N TRP A 677 42.27 12.53 43.33
CA TRP A 677 43.42 13.40 43.57
C TRP A 677 44.21 13.01 44.84
N TRP A 678 43.51 12.60 45.90
CA TRP A 678 44.15 12.18 47.15
C TRP A 678 44.89 10.84 47.00
N ASN A 679 44.37 9.93 46.16
CA ASN A 679 45.01 8.65 45.86
C ASN A 679 46.23 8.81 44.93
N GLU A 680 46.16 9.70 43.95
CA GLU A 680 47.31 10.08 43.09
C GLU A 680 48.46 10.70 43.90
N LYS A 681 48.16 11.58 44.88
CA LYS A 681 49.18 12.16 45.76
C LYS A 681 49.85 11.16 46.70
N ARG A 682 49.20 10.04 47.04
CA ARG A 682 49.81 8.98 47.85
C ARG A 682 50.72 8.06 47.04
N LYS A 683 50.55 7.99 45.72
CA LYS A 683 51.44 7.22 44.83
C LYS A 683 52.73 7.97 44.49
N THR A 684 52.78 9.27 44.78
CA THR A 684 53.91 10.17 44.45
C THR A 684 54.64 10.72 45.69
N ALA A 685 54.37 10.19 46.89
CA ALA A 685 55.00 10.57 48.15
C ALA A 685 55.79 9.42 48.79
#